data_AF-A0AAD1Z9B1-F1
#
_entry.id   AF-A0AAD1Z9B1-F1
#
_cell.length_a   1.000
_cell.length_b   1.000
_cell.length_c   1.000
_cell.angle_alpha   90.00
_cell.angle_beta   90.00
_cell.angle_gamma   90.00
#
_symmetry.space_group_name_H-M   'P 1'
#
loop_
_entity.id
_entity.type
_entity.pdbx_description
1 polymer ?
#
loop_
_entity_poly.entity_id
_entity_poly.type
_entity_poly.pdbx_seq_one_letter_code
_entity_poly.pdbx_strand_id
1 'polypeptide(L)'
;MSSALVLLLSLLCLTACVQCYGGGKYGPLGKLTEVKRSKKSVDYLSENDVVTEYSPVYIAPQEGLKEADKILTLPGQPKVNFSQYSGYVTVDAKAGRALFYYFTESEDPSSKPLVLWLNGGPGCSSIGGGAMTEQGPFRVNPDGKTLWYNKYAWNTVANVLFLESPAGVGFSYSNTSSDYIIGDKKTAADSYTFLVNWLERFPDYKTRDFYITGESYAGHYVPQLADLILENNKITNQTVINLKGIAIGNAYIDYTDRWAGTYDHFWTSALISDEIHEGIISNCNFSSEVTISDVCEKYTDQADEAIGNIFIYDIYAPLCSSSSNAPLHQSGFDPCSDDYVFAYLNTPEVQQALHANTTGVPGPWEDCNYTLNGDWQDMPDTVLPTIKKLMASGISVWIYSGDTDGIIPVTTTRSRYGPLGKLTKGQHSKRSVDYLNFATEYSPVYAAPQERLKEADKIVNLPGQPKVNFSQYSGYITVDPKGGRALFYYFTESEDPSSKPLVLWLNGGPGCSSIGGGAMIELGPFQVNPDGKTLRYNNYAWNKVANVLFLESRAGVGFSYSNTTSNYVIGDKKTAADSYTFLINWLERFPEYKTLDFYVTGESYAGHYVPQLADLILETNKIKNQTVINLKGIAIGNANIDYTDRWTGTYDHHWTSALISDEIHEGVIKNCNFSSAANFTEVCQEYTDRADKAIGNIFIYDIYAPLCSSSLKAPSVSGFDPCSDDYVFAYLNTPEVQR
;
A
#
# COMPACT_ATOMS: atom_id res chain seq x y z
N MET A 1 -53.57 -15.70 -13.49
CA MET A 1 -52.12 -15.63 -13.20
C MET A 1 -51.94 -14.61 -12.09
N SER A 2 -51.43 -15.05 -10.95
CA SER A 2 -51.38 -14.28 -9.69
C SER A 2 -50.37 -13.14 -9.76
N SER A 3 -50.70 -11.99 -9.15
CA SER A 3 -49.84 -10.80 -8.99
C SER A 3 -48.47 -11.09 -8.38
N ALA A 4 -48.30 -12.26 -7.73
CA ALA A 4 -47.01 -12.75 -7.26
C ALA A 4 -46.01 -13.10 -8.38
N LEU A 5 -46.50 -13.52 -9.55
CA LEU A 5 -45.64 -13.88 -10.70
C LEU A 5 -45.10 -12.64 -11.43
N VAL A 6 -45.87 -11.54 -11.44
CA VAL A 6 -45.44 -10.26 -12.00
C VAL A 6 -44.38 -9.63 -11.11
N LEU A 7 -44.55 -9.68 -9.77
CA LEU A 7 -43.52 -9.21 -8.83
C LEU A 7 -42.20 -10.00 -8.95
N LEU A 8 -42.27 -11.33 -9.10
CA LEU A 8 -41.09 -12.18 -9.27
C LEU A 8 -40.33 -11.88 -10.58
N LEU A 9 -41.05 -11.64 -11.69
CA LEU A 9 -40.45 -11.30 -12.97
C LEU A 9 -39.86 -9.88 -12.99
N SER A 10 -40.46 -8.92 -12.28
CA SER A 10 -39.87 -7.58 -12.11
C SER A 10 -38.68 -7.57 -11.15
N LEU A 11 -38.67 -8.40 -10.11
CA LEU A 11 -37.51 -8.58 -9.23
C LEU A 11 -36.35 -9.30 -9.94
N LEU A 12 -36.65 -10.27 -10.82
CA LEU A 12 -35.64 -10.94 -11.65
C LEU A 12 -35.05 -10.00 -12.72
N CYS A 13 -35.82 -9.06 -13.26
CA CYS A 13 -35.29 -8.01 -14.15
C CYS A 13 -34.47 -6.95 -13.40
N LEU A 14 -34.84 -6.61 -12.15
CA LEU A 14 -34.05 -5.70 -11.31
C LEU A 14 -32.73 -6.34 -10.85
N THR A 15 -32.69 -7.64 -10.57
CA THR A 15 -31.43 -8.35 -10.28
C THR A 15 -30.55 -8.52 -11.53
N ALA A 16 -31.14 -8.59 -12.72
CA ALA A 16 -30.38 -8.63 -13.98
C ALA A 16 -29.87 -7.25 -14.43
N CYS A 17 -30.51 -6.16 -14.01
CA CYS A 17 -30.05 -4.78 -14.31
C CYS A 17 -29.12 -4.19 -13.24
N VAL A 18 -28.96 -4.83 -12.07
CA VAL A 18 -28.04 -4.39 -11.00
C VAL A 18 -26.70 -5.17 -11.03
N GLN A 19 -26.54 -6.13 -11.95
CA GLN A 19 -25.25 -6.78 -12.25
C GLN A 19 -24.47 -6.13 -13.40
N CYS A 20 -24.90 -4.97 -13.89
CA CYS A 20 -24.10 -4.14 -14.77
C CYS A 20 -23.43 -3.05 -13.93
N TYR A 21 -22.10 -3.13 -13.84
CA TYR A 21 -21.17 -2.17 -13.25
C TYR A 21 -21.19 -2.06 -11.71
N GLY A 22 -20.21 -2.72 -11.10
CA GLY A 22 -19.92 -2.63 -9.66
C GLY A 22 -19.62 -3.98 -9.04
N GLY A 23 -18.34 -4.28 -8.83
CA GLY A 23 -17.90 -5.36 -7.93
C GLY A 23 -17.85 -6.76 -8.54
N GLY A 24 -17.24 -6.90 -9.71
CA GLY A 24 -16.79 -8.21 -10.17
C GLY A 24 -15.55 -8.66 -9.39
N LYS A 25 -15.62 -9.81 -8.72
CA LYS A 25 -14.45 -10.60 -8.25
C LYS A 25 -13.59 -11.09 -9.44
N TYR A 26 -13.06 -10.16 -10.23
CA TYR A 26 -12.46 -10.44 -11.53
C TYR A 26 -11.29 -9.46 -11.75
N GLY A 27 -10.17 -9.74 -11.07
CA GLY A 27 -8.94 -8.97 -11.27
C GLY A 27 -8.39 -9.16 -12.69
N PRO A 28 -7.89 -8.10 -13.35
CA PRO A 28 -7.15 -8.20 -14.61
C PRO A 28 -5.99 -9.22 -14.53
N LEU A 29 -5.41 -9.36 -13.33
CA LEU A 29 -4.37 -10.32 -12.99
C LEU A 29 -4.78 -11.77 -13.29
N GLY A 30 -5.99 -12.18 -12.87
CA GLY A 30 -6.51 -13.54 -13.09
C GLY A 30 -6.79 -13.84 -14.56
N LYS A 31 -7.23 -12.85 -15.35
CA LYS A 31 -7.42 -13.02 -16.80
C LYS A 31 -6.09 -13.16 -17.55
N LEU A 32 -5.06 -12.43 -17.16
CA LEU A 32 -3.73 -12.53 -17.80
C LEU A 32 -3.10 -13.92 -17.55
N THR A 33 -3.19 -14.43 -16.32
CA THR A 33 -2.71 -15.79 -15.96
C THR A 33 -3.57 -16.89 -16.57
N GLU A 34 -4.90 -16.79 -16.58
CA GLU A 34 -5.78 -17.80 -17.22
C GLU A 34 -5.56 -17.91 -18.73
N VAL A 35 -5.42 -16.77 -19.42
CA VAL A 35 -5.18 -16.74 -20.87
C VAL A 35 -3.86 -17.43 -21.23
N LYS A 36 -2.79 -17.19 -20.47
CA LYS A 36 -1.48 -17.81 -20.69
C LYS A 36 -1.45 -19.29 -20.31
N ARG A 37 -2.13 -19.69 -19.22
CA ARG A 37 -2.32 -21.12 -18.85
C ARG A 37 -2.98 -21.94 -19.97
N SER A 38 -3.84 -21.32 -20.79
CA SER A 38 -4.51 -21.98 -21.91
C SER A 38 -3.61 -22.22 -23.14
N LYS A 39 -2.51 -21.45 -23.29
CA LYS A 39 -1.54 -21.59 -24.39
C LYS A 39 -0.36 -22.45 -23.96
N LYS A 40 -0.46 -23.77 -24.15
CA LYS A 40 0.70 -24.67 -24.08
C LYS A 40 1.71 -24.30 -25.18
N SER A 41 2.91 -23.92 -24.74
CA SER A 41 4.18 -23.89 -25.48
C SER A 41 4.15 -23.22 -26.86
N VAL A 42 4.70 -22.01 -26.95
CA VAL A 42 5.28 -21.51 -28.21
C VAL A 42 6.79 -21.60 -28.05
N ASP A 43 7.45 -22.33 -28.94
CA ASP A 43 8.91 -22.40 -29.01
C ASP A 43 9.47 -20.99 -29.15
N TYR A 44 10.27 -20.56 -28.16
CA TYR A 44 11.06 -19.35 -28.25
C TYR A 44 12.15 -19.57 -29.32
N LEU A 45 11.92 -19.03 -30.51
CA LEU A 45 12.95 -18.97 -31.55
C LEU A 45 14.14 -18.18 -31.02
N SER A 46 15.30 -18.81 -31.08
CA SER A 46 16.60 -18.28 -30.69
C SER A 46 16.89 -16.92 -31.30
N GLU A 47 17.53 -16.04 -30.51
CA GLU A 47 18.26 -14.87 -30.97
C GLU A 47 19.25 -15.27 -32.08
N ASN A 48 18.83 -15.13 -33.34
CA ASN A 48 19.68 -14.95 -34.53
C ASN A 48 18.78 -14.77 -35.75
N ASP A 49 18.07 -13.65 -35.80
CA ASP A 49 17.62 -13.07 -37.06
C ASP A 49 17.81 -11.55 -36.98
N VAL A 50 19.07 -11.12 -37.12
CA VAL A 50 19.36 -9.76 -37.53
C VAL A 50 18.90 -9.66 -38.98
N VAL A 51 17.62 -9.30 -39.16
CA VAL A 51 17.10 -8.94 -40.48
C VAL A 51 17.84 -7.68 -40.92
N THR A 52 18.85 -7.88 -41.76
CA THR A 52 19.67 -6.85 -42.41
C THR A 52 18.99 -6.27 -43.66
N GLU A 53 17.69 -6.51 -43.85
CA GLU A 53 16.92 -5.96 -44.97
C GLU A 53 16.08 -4.77 -44.54
N TYR A 54 16.54 -3.59 -44.96
CA TYR A 54 15.87 -2.29 -44.88
C TYR A 54 14.48 -2.35 -45.54
N SER A 55 13.42 -2.19 -44.74
CA SER A 55 12.09 -1.81 -45.24
C SER A 55 11.89 -0.31 -44.98
N PRO A 56 11.67 0.54 -46.01
CA PRO A 56 11.43 1.96 -45.79
C PRO A 56 10.17 2.14 -44.91
N VAL A 57 10.31 2.92 -43.82
CA VAL A 57 9.20 3.29 -42.95
C VAL A 57 8.12 3.95 -43.81
N TYR A 58 6.87 3.52 -43.65
CA TYR A 58 5.75 4.15 -44.35
C TYR A 58 5.63 5.61 -43.91
N ILE A 59 5.71 6.55 -44.85
CA ILE A 59 5.48 7.99 -44.61
C ILE A 59 4.28 8.42 -45.45
N ALA A 60 3.17 8.74 -44.80
CA ALA A 60 1.98 9.28 -45.45
C ALA A 60 2.11 10.79 -45.68
N PRO A 61 1.41 11.38 -46.67
CA PRO A 61 1.29 12.83 -46.79
C PRO A 61 0.67 13.45 -45.52
N GLN A 62 1.33 14.44 -44.92
CA GLN A 62 0.89 15.08 -43.66
C GLN A 62 0.43 16.54 -43.81
N GLU A 63 0.46 17.10 -45.03
CA GLU A 63 0.14 18.51 -45.26
C GLU A 63 -1.28 18.85 -44.82
N GLY A 64 -1.42 19.88 -43.98
CA GLY A 64 -2.72 20.34 -43.45
C GLY A 64 -3.31 19.51 -42.31
N LEU A 65 -2.78 18.31 -42.01
CA LEU A 65 -3.36 17.42 -41.01
C LEU A 65 -3.18 17.92 -39.56
N LYS A 66 -2.11 18.68 -39.27
CA LYS A 66 -1.91 19.31 -37.95
C LYS A 66 -3.08 20.21 -37.55
N GLU A 67 -3.54 21.07 -38.46
CA GLU A 67 -4.66 21.98 -38.18
C GLU A 67 -6.00 21.24 -38.16
N ALA A 68 -6.13 20.15 -38.94
CA ALA A 68 -7.30 19.29 -38.90
C ALA A 68 -7.46 18.55 -37.56
N ASP A 69 -6.35 18.21 -36.90
CA ASP A 69 -6.35 17.53 -35.61
C ASP A 69 -6.60 18.49 -34.43
N LYS A 70 -6.65 19.80 -34.65
CA LYS A 70 -6.71 20.80 -33.56
C LYS A 70 -8.04 20.78 -32.82
N ILE A 71 -7.99 20.51 -31.52
CA ILE A 71 -9.17 20.55 -30.65
C ILE A 71 -9.42 22.01 -30.23
N LEU A 72 -10.59 22.54 -30.55
CA LEU A 72 -10.99 23.90 -30.12
C LEU A 72 -11.36 23.95 -28.64
N THR A 73 -12.21 23.03 -28.20
CA THR A 73 -12.60 22.83 -26.80
C THR A 73 -13.18 21.43 -26.66
N LEU A 74 -12.86 20.77 -25.54
CA LEU A 74 -13.57 19.57 -25.14
C LEU A 74 -14.89 19.95 -24.41
N PRO A 75 -15.94 19.12 -24.49
CA PRO A 75 -17.14 19.31 -23.70
C PRO A 75 -16.84 19.42 -22.20
N GLY A 76 -17.41 20.42 -21.52
CA GLY A 76 -17.19 20.61 -20.09
C GLY A 76 -15.77 21.02 -19.67
N GLN A 77 -14.89 21.36 -20.63
CA GLN A 77 -13.52 21.80 -20.36
C GLN A 77 -13.45 23.19 -19.71
N PRO A 78 -12.59 23.39 -18.69
CA PRO A 78 -12.26 24.73 -18.21
C PRO A 78 -11.43 25.51 -19.23
N LYS A 79 -11.38 26.84 -19.08
CA LYS A 79 -10.54 27.70 -19.94
C LYS A 79 -9.06 27.37 -19.73
N VAL A 80 -8.32 27.20 -20.82
CA VAL A 80 -6.88 26.93 -20.84
C VAL A 80 -6.16 27.83 -21.84
N ASN A 81 -4.83 27.94 -21.69
CA ASN A 81 -3.96 28.78 -22.53
C ASN A 81 -2.95 27.98 -23.37
N PHE A 82 -3.13 26.66 -23.52
CA PHE A 82 -2.31 25.79 -24.36
C PHE A 82 -3.14 25.21 -25.52
N SER A 83 -2.46 24.79 -26.59
CA SER A 83 -3.11 24.08 -27.70
C SER A 83 -3.19 22.57 -27.42
N GLN A 84 -4.18 21.92 -28.01
CA GLN A 84 -4.37 20.48 -27.91
C GLN A 84 -4.84 19.93 -29.25
N TYR A 85 -4.44 18.70 -29.55
CA TYR A 85 -4.65 18.06 -30.84
C TYR A 85 -4.96 16.59 -30.62
N SER A 86 -5.80 16.02 -31.48
CA SER A 86 -6.05 14.58 -31.50
C SER A 86 -6.51 14.14 -32.86
N GLY A 87 -6.24 12.88 -33.17
CA GLY A 87 -6.61 12.30 -34.45
C GLY A 87 -5.86 10.99 -34.70
N TYR A 88 -5.89 10.57 -35.96
CA TYR A 88 -5.31 9.31 -36.39
C TYR A 88 -4.03 9.51 -37.20
N VAL A 89 -3.05 8.65 -36.96
CA VAL A 89 -1.87 8.50 -37.80
C VAL A 89 -1.83 7.08 -38.35
N THR A 90 -1.88 6.97 -39.68
CA THR A 90 -1.81 5.69 -40.38
C THR A 90 -0.41 5.10 -40.28
N VAL A 91 -0.30 3.88 -39.76
CA VAL A 91 0.97 3.13 -39.65
C VAL A 91 1.09 2.04 -40.70
N ASP A 92 -0.04 1.57 -41.25
CA ASP A 92 -0.06 0.63 -42.38
C ASP A 92 -1.29 0.90 -43.27
N ALA A 93 -1.05 1.56 -44.41
CA ALA A 93 -2.12 1.91 -45.34
C ALA A 93 -2.76 0.70 -46.02
N LYS A 94 -2.01 -0.40 -46.19
CA LYS A 94 -2.54 -1.60 -46.85
C LYS A 94 -3.51 -2.34 -45.93
N ALA A 95 -3.15 -2.43 -44.65
CA ALA A 95 -4.02 -3.02 -43.64
C ALA A 95 -5.12 -2.08 -43.15
N GLY A 96 -5.03 -0.79 -43.47
CA GLY A 96 -5.90 0.25 -42.93
C GLY A 96 -5.69 0.47 -41.43
N ARG A 97 -4.46 0.23 -40.94
CA ARG A 97 -4.09 0.32 -39.51
C ARG A 97 -3.68 1.74 -39.17
N ALA A 98 -4.32 2.31 -38.15
CA ALA A 98 -4.05 3.66 -37.67
C ALA A 98 -4.10 3.70 -36.14
N LEU A 99 -3.18 4.47 -35.55
CA LEU A 99 -3.14 4.71 -34.12
C LEU A 99 -3.71 6.09 -33.80
N PHE A 100 -4.50 6.15 -32.73
CA PHE A 100 -5.10 7.35 -32.20
C PHE A 100 -4.18 8.00 -31.15
N TYR A 101 -4.14 9.33 -31.14
CA TYR A 101 -3.35 10.07 -30.17
C TYR A 101 -4.12 11.28 -29.63
N TYR A 102 -3.71 11.71 -28.44
CA TYR A 102 -4.07 13.00 -27.87
C TYR A 102 -2.78 13.72 -27.46
N PHE A 103 -2.60 14.95 -27.92
CA PHE A 103 -1.41 15.76 -27.70
C PHE A 103 -1.78 17.07 -27.04
N THR A 104 -1.04 17.41 -25.98
CA THR A 104 -1.23 18.65 -25.21
C THR A 104 0.08 19.41 -25.19
N GLU A 105 0.03 20.64 -25.70
CA GLU A 105 1.17 21.54 -25.61
C GLU A 105 1.36 22.03 -24.17
N SER A 106 2.59 22.42 -23.87
CA SER A 106 2.85 23.30 -22.73
C SER A 106 2.31 24.70 -23.00
N GLU A 107 2.16 25.52 -21.95
CA GLU A 107 1.89 26.96 -22.13
C GLU A 107 3.06 27.71 -22.81
N ASP A 108 4.28 27.16 -22.72
CA ASP A 108 5.43 27.60 -23.53
C ASP A 108 6.00 26.43 -24.33
N PRO A 109 5.31 25.99 -25.40
CA PRO A 109 5.68 24.77 -26.11
C PRO A 109 7.06 24.85 -26.75
N SER A 110 7.49 26.08 -27.08
CA SER A 110 8.73 26.36 -27.79
C SER A 110 9.99 26.16 -26.96
N SER A 111 9.90 26.14 -25.62
CA SER A 111 11.05 25.93 -24.72
C SER A 111 11.06 24.56 -24.04
N LYS A 112 9.94 23.83 -24.07
CA LYS A 112 9.75 22.57 -23.32
C LYS A 112 10.02 21.32 -24.15
N PRO A 113 10.46 20.21 -23.53
CA PRO A 113 10.71 18.94 -24.23
C PRO A 113 9.42 18.32 -24.79
N LEU A 114 9.57 17.31 -25.65
CA LEU A 114 8.47 16.43 -26.08
C LEU A 114 8.53 15.14 -25.26
N VAL A 115 7.40 14.72 -24.74
CA VAL A 115 7.26 13.51 -23.92
C VAL A 115 6.15 12.64 -24.52
N LEU A 116 6.49 11.41 -24.90
CA LEU A 116 5.52 10.38 -25.24
C LEU A 116 5.10 9.65 -23.95
N TRP A 117 3.81 9.42 -23.76
CA TRP A 117 3.26 8.61 -22.68
C TRP A 117 2.55 7.36 -23.24
N LEU A 118 2.84 6.21 -22.63
CA LEU A 118 2.26 4.91 -22.93
C LEU A 118 1.74 4.25 -21.63
N ASN A 119 0.43 4.01 -21.53
CA ASN A 119 -0.08 3.08 -20.52
C ASN A 119 0.26 1.62 -20.91
N GLY A 120 0.07 0.70 -19.96
CA GLY A 120 0.43 -0.71 -20.09
C GLY A 120 -0.75 -1.63 -20.46
N GLY A 121 -1.07 -2.54 -19.54
CA GLY A 121 -2.09 -3.58 -19.71
C GLY A 121 -1.50 -5.01 -19.79
N PRO A 122 -1.02 -5.49 -20.95
CA PRO A 122 -1.01 -4.85 -22.27
C PRO A 122 -2.42 -4.53 -22.77
N GLY A 123 -2.55 -3.55 -23.66
CA GLY A 123 -3.81 -3.22 -24.32
C GLY A 123 -4.68 -2.15 -23.62
N CYS A 124 -4.12 -1.36 -22.71
CA CYS A 124 -4.81 -0.27 -22.02
C CYS A 124 -4.53 1.10 -22.65
N SER A 125 -5.51 2.01 -22.56
CA SER A 125 -5.51 3.30 -23.22
C SER A 125 -4.61 4.32 -22.52
N SER A 126 -3.77 4.99 -23.31
CA SER A 126 -3.00 6.15 -22.84
C SER A 126 -3.83 7.41 -22.63
N ILE A 127 -5.05 7.46 -23.18
CA ILE A 127 -5.95 8.60 -23.02
C ILE A 127 -6.83 8.40 -21.79
N GLY A 128 -7.36 7.19 -21.58
CA GLY A 128 -8.16 6.83 -20.42
C GLY A 128 -7.38 7.00 -19.11
N GLY A 129 -6.43 6.10 -18.86
CA GLY A 129 -5.52 6.18 -17.71
C GLY A 129 -4.67 7.45 -17.73
N GLY A 130 -3.71 7.52 -18.66
CA GLY A 130 -2.69 8.57 -18.66
C GLY A 130 -3.24 10.00 -18.70
N ALA A 131 -4.07 10.30 -19.70
CA ALA A 131 -4.51 11.68 -19.92
C ALA A 131 -5.65 12.10 -18.98
N MET A 132 -6.60 11.21 -18.67
CA MET A 132 -7.83 11.57 -17.96
C MET A 132 -7.86 11.19 -16.47
N THR A 133 -7.03 10.26 -16.00
CA THR A 133 -6.95 9.89 -14.56
C THR A 133 -5.61 10.22 -13.90
N GLU A 134 -4.50 10.28 -14.66
CA GLU A 134 -3.16 10.34 -14.07
C GLU A 134 -2.42 11.68 -14.21
N GLN A 135 -2.11 12.14 -15.43
CA GLN A 135 -1.11 13.20 -15.60
C GLN A 135 -1.40 14.19 -16.72
N GLY A 136 -2.47 13.97 -17.47
CA GLY A 136 -2.96 14.95 -18.43
C GLY A 136 -3.52 16.22 -17.77
N PRO A 137 -3.85 17.23 -18.59
CA PRO A 137 -4.30 18.56 -18.12
C PRO A 137 -5.66 18.55 -17.44
N PHE A 138 -6.43 17.48 -17.61
CA PHE A 138 -7.80 17.40 -17.13
C PHE A 138 -8.05 16.11 -16.35
N ARG A 139 -9.10 16.18 -15.53
CA ARG A 139 -9.72 15.05 -14.85
C ARG A 139 -11.21 15.09 -15.09
N VAL A 140 -11.81 13.92 -15.20
CA VAL A 140 -13.26 13.80 -15.35
C VAL A 140 -13.93 13.94 -13.99
N ASN A 141 -14.95 14.79 -13.89
CA ASN A 141 -15.76 14.90 -12.68
C ASN A 141 -16.65 13.66 -12.47
N PRO A 142 -17.12 13.40 -11.24
CA PRO A 142 -18.04 12.29 -10.96
C PRO A 142 -19.36 12.29 -11.76
N ASP A 143 -19.69 13.39 -12.43
CA ASP A 143 -20.84 13.45 -13.34
C ASP A 143 -20.61 12.75 -14.69
N GLY A 144 -19.37 12.31 -14.98
CA GLY A 144 -18.95 11.69 -16.23
C GLY A 144 -19.10 12.60 -17.45
N LYS A 145 -19.21 13.92 -17.26
CA LYS A 145 -19.62 14.88 -18.30
C LYS A 145 -18.77 16.14 -18.33
N THR A 146 -18.26 16.58 -17.19
CA THR A 146 -17.47 17.80 -17.08
C THR A 146 -16.03 17.51 -16.67
N LEU A 147 -15.13 18.44 -16.99
CA LEU A 147 -13.71 18.32 -16.67
C LEU A 147 -13.30 19.35 -15.62
N TRP A 148 -12.32 19.00 -14.79
CA TRP A 148 -11.60 19.95 -13.94
C TRP A 148 -10.11 19.98 -14.28
N TYR A 149 -9.48 21.13 -14.05
CA TYR A 149 -8.08 21.36 -14.44
C TYR A 149 -7.11 20.73 -13.44
N ASN A 150 -6.24 19.84 -13.92
CA ASN A 150 -5.19 19.23 -13.12
C ASN A 150 -4.00 20.20 -12.97
N LYS A 151 -3.87 20.82 -11.80
CA LYS A 151 -2.75 21.74 -11.50
C LYS A 151 -1.38 21.06 -11.43
N TYR A 152 -1.32 19.73 -11.42
CA TYR A 152 -0.10 18.92 -11.42
C TYR A 152 0.15 18.23 -12.77
N ALA A 153 -0.54 18.64 -13.83
CA ALA A 153 -0.42 18.03 -15.14
C ALA A 153 1.01 18.14 -15.69
N TRP A 154 1.49 17.10 -16.36
CA TRP A 154 2.83 17.06 -16.92
C TRP A 154 3.03 18.07 -18.06
N ASN A 155 1.95 18.51 -18.71
CA ASN A 155 2.06 19.54 -19.73
C ASN A 155 2.44 20.93 -19.17
N THR A 156 2.48 21.11 -17.84
CA THR A 156 3.07 22.29 -17.20
C THR A 156 4.59 22.37 -17.40
N VAL A 157 5.26 21.24 -17.67
CA VAL A 157 6.72 21.15 -17.82
C VAL A 157 7.19 20.49 -19.12
N ALA A 158 6.28 19.93 -19.93
CA ALA A 158 6.56 19.26 -21.19
C ALA A 158 5.43 19.47 -22.22
N ASN A 159 5.68 19.12 -23.47
CA ASN A 159 4.62 18.87 -24.45
C ASN A 159 4.34 17.36 -24.43
N VAL A 160 3.12 16.95 -24.10
CA VAL A 160 2.82 15.55 -23.76
C VAL A 160 1.92 14.92 -24.82
N LEU A 161 2.42 13.82 -25.40
CA LEU A 161 1.78 13.03 -26.44
C LEU A 161 1.34 11.68 -25.85
N PHE A 162 0.03 11.50 -25.71
CA PHE A 162 -0.58 10.25 -25.27
C PHE A 162 -0.94 9.41 -26.50
N LEU A 163 -0.45 8.18 -26.56
CA LEU A 163 -0.64 7.29 -27.72
C LEU A 163 -1.40 6.02 -27.33
N GLU A 164 -2.55 5.77 -27.95
CA GLU A 164 -3.26 4.49 -27.83
C GLU A 164 -2.60 3.45 -28.75
N SER A 165 -1.89 2.51 -28.14
CA SER A 165 -1.11 1.48 -28.84
C SER A 165 -1.19 0.17 -28.05
N PRO A 166 -1.31 -0.99 -28.71
CA PRO A 166 -1.37 -1.20 -30.17
C PRO A 166 -2.76 -0.92 -30.80
N ALA A 167 -2.91 -1.26 -32.09
CA ALA A 167 -4.22 -1.25 -32.75
C ALA A 167 -5.24 -2.14 -32.02
N GLY A 168 -6.46 -1.63 -31.81
CA GLY A 168 -7.50 -2.26 -31.00
C GLY A 168 -7.61 -1.69 -29.58
N VAL A 169 -6.64 -0.88 -29.15
CA VAL A 169 -6.68 -0.16 -27.87
C VAL A 169 -7.44 1.15 -28.02
N GLY A 170 -8.46 1.35 -27.18
CA GLY A 170 -9.28 2.56 -27.19
C GLY A 170 -9.85 2.87 -28.57
N PHE A 171 -9.43 3.98 -29.17
CA PHE A 171 -9.86 4.40 -30.50
C PHE A 171 -8.98 3.89 -31.65
N SER A 172 -7.79 3.34 -31.37
CA SER A 172 -6.88 2.79 -32.40
C SER A 172 -7.45 1.54 -33.05
N TYR A 173 -7.25 1.35 -34.36
CA TYR A 173 -7.90 0.26 -35.10
C TYR A 173 -7.08 -0.26 -36.28
N SER A 174 -7.48 -1.44 -36.78
CA SER A 174 -7.10 -1.97 -38.09
C SER A 174 -8.31 -2.52 -38.85
N ASN A 175 -8.32 -2.37 -40.17
CA ASN A 175 -9.31 -3.01 -41.03
C ASN A 175 -8.99 -4.49 -41.31
N THR A 176 -7.85 -4.98 -40.82
CA THR A 176 -7.36 -6.35 -41.04
C THR A 176 -7.36 -7.13 -39.75
N SER A 177 -8.13 -8.22 -39.68
CA SER A 177 -8.30 -9.01 -38.46
C SER A 177 -7.01 -9.62 -37.90
N SER A 178 -6.04 -9.96 -38.76
CA SER A 178 -4.75 -10.52 -38.32
C SER A 178 -3.86 -9.51 -37.60
N ASP A 179 -4.16 -8.21 -37.66
CA ASP A 179 -3.41 -7.20 -36.92
C ASP A 179 -3.71 -7.18 -35.42
N TYR A 180 -4.79 -7.83 -34.99
CA TYR A 180 -5.11 -8.02 -33.58
C TYR A 180 -4.39 -9.23 -32.97
N ILE A 181 -3.68 -10.01 -33.80
CA ILE A 181 -2.67 -10.97 -33.34
C ILE A 181 -1.35 -10.21 -33.24
N ILE A 182 -1.06 -9.72 -32.05
CA ILE A 182 -0.04 -8.69 -31.82
C ILE A 182 0.92 -9.10 -30.71
N GLY A 183 1.94 -8.28 -30.47
CA GLY A 183 2.89 -8.47 -29.39
C GLY A 183 3.91 -7.33 -29.37
N ASP A 184 4.93 -7.45 -28.54
CA ASP A 184 5.86 -6.36 -28.23
C ASP A 184 6.56 -5.80 -29.48
N LYS A 185 7.10 -6.66 -30.34
CA LYS A 185 7.84 -6.26 -31.55
C LYS A 185 6.99 -5.45 -32.52
N LYS A 186 5.76 -5.90 -32.79
CA LYS A 186 4.83 -5.19 -33.71
C LYS A 186 4.36 -3.88 -33.09
N THR A 187 4.10 -3.86 -31.78
CA THR A 187 3.75 -2.64 -31.03
C THR A 187 4.86 -1.60 -31.12
N ALA A 188 6.12 -1.98 -30.94
CA ALA A 188 7.26 -1.08 -31.10
C ALA A 188 7.41 -0.56 -32.54
N ALA A 189 7.26 -1.42 -33.55
CA ALA A 189 7.38 -1.05 -34.96
C ALA A 189 6.27 -0.08 -35.41
N ASP A 190 5.02 -0.32 -35.01
CA ASP A 190 3.90 0.56 -35.31
C ASP A 190 4.03 1.90 -34.57
N SER A 191 4.46 1.89 -33.29
CA SER A 191 4.69 3.11 -32.52
C SER A 191 5.84 3.96 -33.08
N TYR A 192 6.90 3.32 -33.59
CA TYR A 192 7.98 4.02 -34.29
C TYR A 192 7.50 4.63 -35.61
N THR A 193 6.73 3.89 -36.42
CA THR A 193 6.13 4.40 -37.66
C THR A 193 5.19 5.56 -37.38
N PHE A 194 4.40 5.47 -36.31
CA PHE A 194 3.58 6.56 -35.81
C PHE A 194 4.42 7.80 -35.51
N LEU A 195 5.50 7.69 -34.73
CA LEU A 195 6.35 8.82 -34.37
C LEU A 195 6.98 9.50 -35.58
N VAL A 196 7.47 8.72 -36.55
CA VAL A 196 8.03 9.28 -37.80
C VAL A 196 6.97 10.10 -38.54
N ASN A 197 5.78 9.56 -38.75
CA ASN A 197 4.69 10.28 -39.42
C ASN A 197 4.19 11.49 -38.62
N TRP A 198 4.08 11.34 -37.30
CA TRP A 198 3.64 12.41 -36.42
C TRP A 198 4.63 13.57 -36.41
N LEU A 199 5.94 13.30 -36.42
CA LEU A 199 6.96 14.35 -36.54
C LEU A 199 6.98 15.03 -37.91
N GLU A 200 6.58 14.35 -38.98
CA GLU A 200 6.32 15.01 -40.27
C GLU A 200 5.09 15.93 -40.21
N ARG A 201 4.05 15.55 -39.45
CA ARG A 201 2.86 16.38 -39.20
C ARG A 201 3.13 17.57 -38.27
N PHE A 202 3.99 17.38 -37.27
CA PHE A 202 4.38 18.37 -36.27
C PHE A 202 5.89 18.71 -36.36
N PRO A 203 6.34 19.36 -37.45
CA PRO A 203 7.76 19.55 -37.74
C PRO A 203 8.51 20.38 -36.68
N ASP A 204 7.80 21.23 -35.94
CA ASP A 204 8.34 22.07 -34.86
C ASP A 204 8.99 21.26 -33.73
N TYR A 205 8.67 19.96 -33.63
CA TYR A 205 9.18 19.07 -32.59
C TYR A 205 10.31 18.13 -33.07
N LYS A 206 10.68 18.12 -34.36
CA LYS A 206 11.72 17.21 -34.90
C LYS A 206 13.07 17.33 -34.22
N THR A 207 13.45 18.53 -33.81
CA THR A 207 14.74 18.79 -33.14
C THR A 207 14.61 18.84 -31.62
N ARG A 208 13.42 18.58 -31.08
CA ARG A 208 13.15 18.72 -29.65
C ARG A 208 13.81 17.60 -28.86
N ASP A 209 14.25 17.89 -27.64
CA ASP A 209 14.61 16.82 -26.71
C ASP A 209 13.38 15.94 -26.46
N PHE A 210 13.53 14.65 -26.76
CA PHE A 210 12.45 13.68 -26.72
C PHE A 210 12.66 12.66 -25.61
N TYR A 211 11.59 12.37 -24.86
CA TYR A 211 11.57 11.37 -23.82
C TYR A 211 10.39 10.42 -24.05
N ILE A 212 10.59 9.15 -23.73
CA ILE A 212 9.54 8.14 -23.77
C ILE A 212 9.23 7.74 -22.34
N THR A 213 7.97 7.83 -21.98
CA THR A 213 7.50 7.56 -20.63
C THR A 213 6.31 6.64 -20.66
N GLY A 214 6.06 5.93 -19.56
CA GLY A 214 4.92 5.04 -19.45
C GLY A 214 4.85 4.35 -18.12
N GLU A 215 3.89 3.45 -17.96
CA GLU A 215 3.67 2.71 -16.73
C GLU A 215 3.31 1.24 -16.93
N SER A 216 3.45 0.44 -15.87
CA SER A 216 3.01 -0.96 -15.83
C SER A 216 3.69 -1.78 -16.93
N TYR A 217 2.91 -2.44 -17.81
CA TYR A 217 3.43 -3.19 -18.96
C TYR A 217 4.19 -2.32 -19.98
N ALA A 218 4.07 -0.99 -19.93
CA ALA A 218 4.95 -0.11 -20.70
C ALA A 218 6.43 -0.23 -20.28
N GLY A 219 6.73 -0.91 -19.17
CA GLY A 219 8.05 -1.45 -18.87
C GLY A 219 8.65 -2.29 -19.99
N HIS A 220 7.82 -2.98 -20.79
CA HIS A 220 8.22 -3.64 -22.03
C HIS A 220 8.24 -2.69 -23.23
N TYR A 221 7.20 -1.86 -23.41
CA TYR A 221 7.04 -1.00 -24.59
C TYR A 221 8.12 0.07 -24.70
N VAL A 222 8.39 0.78 -23.60
CA VAL A 222 9.25 1.96 -23.57
C VAL A 222 10.70 1.62 -23.93
N PRO A 223 11.36 0.61 -23.31
CA PRO A 223 12.73 0.27 -23.67
C PRO A 223 12.86 -0.27 -25.10
N GLN A 224 11.90 -1.08 -25.56
CA GLN A 224 11.94 -1.66 -26.90
C GLN A 224 11.75 -0.60 -28.00
N LEU A 225 10.84 0.35 -27.81
CA LEU A 225 10.67 1.49 -28.72
C LEU A 225 11.91 2.40 -28.71
N ALA A 226 12.48 2.68 -27.54
CA ALA A 226 13.69 3.47 -27.40
C ALA A 226 14.87 2.82 -28.16
N ASP A 227 15.05 1.50 -28.02
CA ASP A 227 16.11 0.77 -28.72
C ASP A 227 15.91 0.81 -30.24
N LEU A 228 14.67 0.59 -30.70
CA LEU A 228 14.33 0.67 -32.12
C LEU A 228 14.62 2.06 -32.71
N ILE A 229 14.35 3.14 -31.96
CA ILE A 229 14.69 4.50 -32.37
C ILE A 229 16.21 4.68 -32.50
N LEU A 230 17.00 4.20 -31.54
CA LEU A 230 18.46 4.31 -31.61
C LEU A 230 19.04 3.53 -32.79
N GLU A 231 18.51 2.35 -33.09
CA GLU A 231 18.94 1.57 -34.25
C GLU A 231 18.59 2.28 -35.56
N ASN A 232 17.39 2.84 -35.67
CA ASN A 232 16.98 3.57 -36.87
C ASN A 232 17.71 4.91 -37.06
N ASN A 233 18.09 5.60 -35.98
CA ASN A 233 18.88 6.82 -36.04
C ASN A 233 20.28 6.60 -36.67
N LYS A 234 20.77 5.35 -36.74
CA LYS A 234 22.02 4.99 -37.42
C LYS A 234 21.87 4.91 -38.95
N ILE A 235 20.64 4.86 -39.45
CA ILE A 235 20.35 4.68 -40.88
C ILE A 235 20.37 6.03 -41.60
N THR A 236 21.19 6.14 -42.65
CA THR A 236 21.30 7.34 -43.47
C THR A 236 19.95 7.70 -44.13
N ASN A 237 19.60 8.99 -44.13
CA ASN A 237 18.36 9.55 -44.72
C ASN A 237 17.05 9.18 -44.01
N GLN A 238 17.10 8.59 -42.81
CA GLN A 238 15.94 8.40 -41.94
C GLN A 238 15.71 9.63 -41.05
N THR A 239 14.45 9.92 -40.68
CA THR A 239 14.14 10.96 -39.69
C THR A 239 14.82 10.64 -38.36
N VAL A 240 15.73 11.52 -37.93
CA VAL A 240 16.45 11.37 -36.66
C VAL A 240 15.56 11.86 -35.52
N ILE A 241 15.30 10.99 -34.54
CA ILE A 241 14.55 11.33 -33.33
C ILE A 241 15.56 11.60 -32.20
N ASN A 242 15.55 12.80 -31.64
CA ASN A 242 16.49 13.25 -30.61
C ASN A 242 16.13 12.72 -29.20
N LEU A 243 16.17 11.39 -29.04
CA LEU A 243 15.88 10.69 -27.79
C LEU A 243 16.94 11.00 -26.72
N LYS A 244 16.49 11.44 -25.53
CA LYS A 244 17.35 11.79 -24.38
C LYS A 244 17.22 10.85 -23.20
N GLY A 245 16.03 10.29 -22.99
CA GLY A 245 15.79 9.46 -21.82
C GLY A 245 14.47 8.69 -21.87
N ILE A 246 14.36 7.73 -20.96
CA ILE A 246 13.14 7.01 -20.67
C ILE A 246 12.79 7.10 -19.18
N ALA A 247 11.49 7.14 -18.86
CA ALA A 247 11.01 7.06 -17.48
C ALA A 247 9.82 6.09 -17.37
N ILE A 248 9.85 5.15 -16.44
CA ILE A 248 8.81 4.12 -16.35
C ILE A 248 8.32 3.97 -14.90
N GLY A 249 7.02 4.15 -14.70
CA GLY A 249 6.33 4.01 -13.41
C GLY A 249 5.85 2.58 -13.18
N ASN A 250 6.02 2.05 -11.96
CA ASN A 250 5.54 0.74 -11.54
C ASN A 250 5.81 -0.32 -12.62
N ALA A 251 7.08 -0.39 -13.04
CA ALA A 251 7.47 -0.95 -14.33
C ALA A 251 7.53 -2.49 -14.32
N TYR A 252 6.76 -3.15 -15.20
CA TYR A 252 6.99 -4.56 -15.45
C TYR A 252 8.23 -4.74 -16.36
N ILE A 253 9.34 -5.18 -15.77
CA ILE A 253 10.64 -5.30 -16.47
C ILE A 253 11.11 -6.75 -16.58
N ASP A 254 10.87 -7.57 -15.55
CA ASP A 254 11.38 -8.93 -15.43
C ASP A 254 10.34 -9.83 -14.76
N TYR A 255 10.06 -11.00 -15.35
CA TYR A 255 9.05 -11.95 -14.89
C TYR A 255 9.37 -12.50 -13.49
N THR A 256 10.64 -12.81 -13.21
CA THR A 256 11.02 -13.37 -11.90
C THR A 256 10.84 -12.32 -10.82
N ASP A 257 11.37 -11.13 -11.04
CA ASP A 257 11.33 -10.03 -10.07
C ASP A 257 9.89 -9.54 -9.83
N ARG A 258 9.07 -9.54 -10.89
CA ARG A 258 7.63 -9.24 -10.81
C ARG A 258 6.94 -10.12 -9.77
N TRP A 259 7.05 -11.44 -9.86
CA TRP A 259 6.30 -12.35 -8.98
C TRP A 259 6.92 -12.47 -7.60
N ALA A 260 8.25 -12.65 -7.51
CA ALA A 260 8.94 -12.74 -6.22
C ALA A 260 8.73 -11.46 -5.40
N GLY A 261 8.93 -10.29 -6.02
CA GLY A 261 8.74 -9.00 -5.35
C GLY A 261 7.30 -8.76 -4.90
N THR A 262 6.31 -9.23 -5.65
CA THR A 262 4.89 -9.08 -5.28
C THR A 262 4.54 -9.84 -4.01
N TYR A 263 4.93 -11.12 -3.92
CA TYR A 263 4.65 -11.91 -2.72
C TYR A 263 5.46 -11.42 -1.50
N ASP A 264 6.67 -10.90 -1.71
CA ASP A 264 7.43 -10.20 -0.66
C ASP A 264 6.69 -8.94 -0.19
N HIS A 265 6.09 -8.17 -1.10
CA HIS A 265 5.30 -6.99 -0.75
C HIS A 265 4.04 -7.35 0.02
N PHE A 266 3.31 -8.39 -0.40
CA PHE A 266 2.13 -8.87 0.31
C PHE A 266 2.47 -9.31 1.73
N TRP A 267 3.59 -10.00 1.92
CA TRP A 267 4.05 -10.41 3.24
C TRP A 267 4.48 -9.21 4.10
N THR A 268 5.33 -8.33 3.56
CA THR A 268 5.80 -7.13 4.29
C THR A 268 4.70 -6.10 4.57
N SER A 269 3.59 -6.16 3.84
CA SER A 269 2.38 -5.36 4.07
C SER A 269 1.31 -6.10 4.88
N ALA A 270 1.65 -7.26 5.47
CA ALA A 270 0.78 -8.09 6.29
C ALA A 270 -0.53 -8.55 5.61
N LEU A 271 -0.54 -8.68 4.28
CA LEU A 271 -1.66 -9.21 3.49
C LEU A 271 -1.68 -10.74 3.43
N ILE A 272 -0.53 -11.39 3.63
CA ILE A 272 -0.40 -12.86 3.68
C ILE A 272 0.42 -13.27 4.91
N SER A 273 0.18 -14.49 5.41
CA SER A 273 0.89 -15.02 6.59
C SER A 273 2.29 -15.52 6.26
N ASP A 274 3.11 -15.70 7.30
CA ASP A 274 4.44 -16.31 7.21
C ASP A 274 4.38 -17.70 6.55
N GLU A 275 3.36 -18.52 6.86
CA GLU A 275 3.23 -19.86 6.29
C GLU A 275 2.94 -19.83 4.77
N ILE A 276 2.15 -18.86 4.32
CA ILE A 276 1.85 -18.68 2.89
C ILE A 276 3.13 -18.22 2.18
N HIS A 277 3.80 -17.20 2.71
CA HIS A 277 5.03 -16.64 2.14
C HIS A 277 6.18 -17.66 2.07
N GLU A 278 6.46 -18.37 3.17
CA GLU A 278 7.46 -19.46 3.20
C GLU A 278 7.09 -20.58 2.22
N GLY A 279 5.80 -20.89 2.10
CA GLY A 279 5.26 -21.84 1.13
C GLY A 279 5.57 -21.43 -0.31
N ILE A 280 5.36 -20.16 -0.66
CA ILE A 280 5.68 -19.60 -1.98
C ILE A 280 7.19 -19.66 -2.23
N ILE A 281 8.01 -19.10 -1.33
CA ILE A 281 9.48 -19.07 -1.49
C ILE A 281 10.07 -20.47 -1.67
N SER A 282 9.53 -21.45 -0.95
CA SER A 282 10.07 -22.82 -0.96
C SER A 282 9.63 -23.66 -2.16
N ASN A 283 8.49 -23.33 -2.79
CA ASN A 283 7.86 -24.20 -3.80
C ASN A 283 7.67 -23.55 -5.17
N CYS A 284 7.81 -22.24 -5.28
CA CYS A 284 7.66 -21.52 -6.54
C CYS A 284 9.00 -21.28 -7.23
N ASN A 285 9.05 -21.59 -8.53
CA ASN A 285 10.11 -21.16 -9.42
C ASN A 285 9.53 -20.18 -10.43
N PHE A 286 9.80 -18.88 -10.23
CA PHE A 286 9.34 -17.81 -11.10
C PHE A 286 10.29 -17.51 -12.26
N SER A 287 11.18 -18.44 -12.66
CA SER A 287 12.07 -18.22 -13.80
C SER A 287 11.33 -18.00 -15.14
N SER A 288 10.15 -18.58 -15.29
CA SER A 288 9.19 -18.31 -16.36
C SER A 288 7.82 -18.86 -15.97
N GLU A 289 6.78 -18.53 -16.74
CA GLU A 289 5.42 -19.01 -16.45
C GLU A 289 5.26 -20.53 -16.60
N VAL A 290 6.11 -21.16 -17.43
CA VAL A 290 6.09 -22.60 -17.68
C VAL A 290 6.60 -23.41 -16.48
N THR A 291 7.28 -22.76 -15.51
CA THR A 291 7.92 -23.44 -14.36
C THR A 291 7.09 -23.50 -13.09
N ILE A 292 5.81 -23.07 -13.13
CA ILE A 292 4.92 -23.08 -11.97
C ILE A 292 4.41 -24.51 -11.71
N SER A 293 4.63 -25.02 -10.49
CA SER A 293 4.16 -26.33 -10.04
C SER A 293 2.77 -26.26 -9.39
N ASP A 294 2.03 -27.36 -9.36
CA ASP A 294 0.75 -27.47 -8.63
C ASP A 294 0.87 -27.06 -7.14
N VAL A 295 2.04 -27.34 -6.54
CA VAL A 295 2.31 -26.96 -5.14
C VAL A 295 2.49 -25.44 -5.02
N CYS A 296 3.19 -24.82 -5.96
CA CYS A 296 3.29 -23.37 -6.03
C CYS A 296 1.90 -22.73 -6.22
N GLU A 297 1.12 -23.24 -7.18
CA GLU A 297 -0.24 -22.75 -7.47
C GLU A 297 -1.12 -22.77 -6.21
N LYS A 298 -1.06 -23.84 -5.43
CA LYS A 298 -1.80 -23.93 -4.17
C LYS A 298 -1.44 -22.81 -3.17
N TYR A 299 -0.18 -22.40 -3.10
CA TYR A 299 0.24 -21.33 -2.20
C TYR A 299 -0.09 -19.94 -2.76
N THR A 300 0.00 -19.75 -4.08
CA THR A 300 -0.43 -18.50 -4.71
C THR A 300 -1.95 -18.30 -4.58
N ASP A 301 -2.75 -19.37 -4.71
CA ASP A 301 -4.20 -19.31 -4.50
C ASP A 301 -4.56 -18.95 -3.04
N GLN A 302 -3.79 -19.45 -2.07
CA GLN A 302 -3.94 -19.08 -0.66
C GLN A 302 -3.59 -17.60 -0.42
N ALA A 303 -2.57 -17.08 -1.12
CA ALA A 303 -2.25 -15.66 -1.08
C ALA A 303 -3.40 -14.80 -1.62
N ASP A 304 -3.95 -15.16 -2.78
CA ASP A 304 -5.09 -14.47 -3.38
C ASP A 304 -6.34 -14.51 -2.46
N GLU A 305 -6.60 -15.65 -1.81
CA GLU A 305 -7.68 -15.78 -0.82
C GLU A 305 -7.46 -14.88 0.40
N ALA A 306 -6.22 -14.82 0.91
CA ALA A 306 -5.87 -14.02 2.08
C ALA A 306 -5.99 -12.51 1.81
N ILE A 307 -5.56 -12.04 0.64
CA ILE A 307 -5.69 -10.63 0.21
C ILE A 307 -7.15 -10.22 0.13
N GLY A 308 -8.00 -11.10 -0.41
CA GLY A 308 -9.44 -10.89 -0.46
C GLY A 308 -9.84 -9.71 -1.35
N ASN A 309 -10.63 -8.78 -0.81
CA ASN A 309 -11.26 -7.69 -1.58
C ASN A 309 -10.56 -6.35 -1.32
N ILE A 310 -9.35 -6.22 -1.87
CA ILE A 310 -8.52 -5.01 -1.79
C ILE A 310 -8.42 -4.39 -3.19
N PHE A 311 -8.38 -3.05 -3.27
CA PHE A 311 -8.05 -2.37 -4.52
C PHE A 311 -6.56 -2.57 -4.81
N ILE A 312 -6.22 -3.56 -5.61
CA ILE A 312 -4.83 -4.03 -5.72
C ILE A 312 -3.84 -3.01 -6.32
N TYR A 313 -4.31 -1.95 -6.99
CA TYR A 313 -3.45 -0.87 -7.49
C TYR A 313 -3.08 0.17 -6.41
N ASP A 314 -3.76 0.15 -5.27
CA ASP A 314 -3.41 0.89 -4.05
C ASP A 314 -4.02 0.15 -2.84
N ILE A 315 -3.19 -0.62 -2.13
CA ILE A 315 -3.66 -1.52 -1.06
C ILE A 315 -4.34 -0.81 0.12
N TYR A 316 -4.22 0.51 0.20
CA TYR A 316 -4.87 1.34 1.23
C TYR A 316 -6.08 2.12 0.69
N ALA A 317 -6.31 2.13 -0.63
CA ALA A 317 -7.45 2.82 -1.21
C ALA A 317 -8.77 2.05 -0.97
N PRO A 318 -9.88 2.78 -0.80
CA PRO A 318 -11.19 2.14 -0.75
C PRO A 318 -11.55 1.56 -2.13
N LEU A 319 -12.40 0.54 -2.12
CA LEU A 319 -13.01 0.05 -3.36
C LEU A 319 -14.05 1.03 -3.88
N CYS A 320 -14.20 1.11 -5.20
CA CYS A 320 -15.31 1.84 -5.79
C CYS A 320 -16.66 1.22 -5.39
N SER A 321 -17.58 2.07 -4.90
CA SER A 321 -18.92 1.70 -4.45
C SER A 321 -19.96 2.58 -5.15
N SER A 322 -21.00 1.98 -5.73
CA SER A 322 -22.11 2.71 -6.36
C SER A 322 -22.97 3.55 -5.38
N SER A 323 -22.72 3.42 -4.08
CA SER A 323 -23.47 4.08 -3.00
C SER A 323 -22.67 5.13 -2.23
N SER A 324 -21.38 5.30 -2.53
CA SER A 324 -20.55 6.29 -1.86
C SER A 324 -20.73 7.67 -2.48
N ASN A 325 -21.62 8.47 -1.90
CA ASN A 325 -21.41 9.92 -1.76
C ASN A 325 -20.28 10.19 -0.75
N ALA A 326 -19.22 9.37 -0.75
CA ALA A 326 -18.08 9.60 0.11
C ALA A 326 -17.48 10.93 -0.34
N PRO A 327 -17.31 11.91 0.57
CA PRO A 327 -16.59 13.12 0.21
C PRO A 327 -15.24 12.69 -0.35
N LEU A 328 -14.86 13.24 -1.52
CA LEU A 328 -13.53 13.12 -2.13
C LEU A 328 -12.50 12.87 -1.02
N HIS A 329 -12.03 11.63 -0.91
CA HIS A 329 -11.07 11.28 0.14
C HIS A 329 -9.89 12.25 0.00
N GLN A 330 -9.46 12.84 1.11
CA GLN A 330 -8.37 13.82 1.13
C GLN A 330 -7.03 13.27 0.59
N SER A 331 -6.95 11.97 0.26
CA SER A 331 -5.86 11.35 -0.50
C SER A 331 -5.77 11.82 -1.96
N GLY A 332 -6.81 12.48 -2.50
CA GLY A 332 -6.79 13.02 -3.86
C GLY A 332 -6.96 11.97 -4.97
N PHE A 333 -7.14 10.70 -4.61
CA PHE A 333 -7.48 9.59 -5.52
C PHE A 333 -8.94 9.18 -5.33
N ASP A 334 -9.65 8.96 -6.44
CA ASP A 334 -11.03 8.49 -6.48
C ASP A 334 -11.05 7.13 -7.20
N PRO A 335 -11.34 6.01 -6.49
CA PRO A 335 -11.30 4.68 -7.08
C PRO A 335 -12.39 4.45 -8.16
N CYS A 336 -13.34 5.37 -8.31
CA CYS A 336 -14.38 5.30 -9.32
C CYS A 336 -14.06 6.15 -10.57
N SER A 337 -12.85 6.73 -10.68
CA SER A 337 -12.47 7.60 -11.79
C SER A 337 -12.68 6.96 -13.17
N ASP A 338 -12.43 5.67 -13.27
CA ASP A 338 -12.49 4.94 -14.54
C ASP A 338 -13.91 4.86 -15.09
N ASP A 339 -14.92 4.75 -14.21
CA ASP A 339 -16.34 4.78 -14.60
C ASP A 339 -16.71 6.14 -15.19
N TYR A 340 -16.18 7.22 -14.62
CA TYR A 340 -16.45 8.59 -15.10
C TYR A 340 -15.78 8.82 -16.46
N VAL A 341 -14.54 8.36 -16.62
CA VAL A 341 -13.79 8.43 -17.88
C VAL A 341 -14.49 7.62 -18.96
N PHE A 342 -14.93 6.41 -18.65
CA PHE A 342 -15.70 5.58 -19.57
C PHE A 342 -16.98 6.28 -20.04
N ALA A 343 -17.73 6.90 -19.13
CA ALA A 343 -18.93 7.66 -19.49
C ALA A 343 -18.61 8.89 -20.37
N TYR A 344 -17.53 9.61 -20.04
CA TYR A 344 -17.13 10.82 -20.75
C TYR A 344 -16.63 10.53 -22.18
N LEU A 345 -15.69 9.58 -22.34
CA LEU A 345 -15.12 9.24 -23.66
C LEU A 345 -16.10 8.53 -24.60
N ASN A 346 -17.19 7.97 -24.06
CA ASN A 346 -18.30 7.42 -24.86
C ASN A 346 -19.40 8.43 -25.19
N THR A 347 -19.25 9.70 -24.80
CA THR A 347 -20.19 10.76 -25.20
C THR A 347 -19.93 11.17 -26.66
N PRO A 348 -20.94 11.17 -27.56
CA PRO A 348 -20.75 11.48 -28.98
C PRO A 348 -20.10 12.84 -29.24
N GLU A 349 -20.49 13.87 -28.47
CA GLU A 349 -19.91 15.21 -28.58
C GLU A 349 -18.43 15.24 -28.18
N VAL A 350 -18.02 14.39 -27.23
CA VAL A 350 -16.62 14.25 -26.80
C VAL A 350 -15.81 13.57 -27.90
N GLN A 351 -16.31 12.46 -28.46
CA GLN A 351 -15.65 11.77 -29.58
C GLN A 351 -15.51 12.68 -30.80
N GLN A 352 -16.55 13.46 -31.11
CA GLN A 352 -16.50 14.44 -32.19
C GLN A 352 -15.44 15.52 -31.93
N ALA A 353 -15.37 16.08 -30.72
CA ALA A 353 -14.38 17.09 -30.36
C ALA A 353 -12.94 16.57 -30.37
N LEU A 354 -12.76 15.28 -30.05
CA LEU A 354 -11.48 14.57 -30.12
C LEU A 354 -11.12 14.10 -31.55
N HIS A 355 -11.98 14.31 -32.55
CA HIS A 355 -11.82 13.69 -33.87
C HIS A 355 -11.64 12.16 -33.80
N ALA A 356 -12.22 11.55 -32.78
CA ALA A 356 -12.19 10.12 -32.53
C ALA A 356 -13.37 9.43 -33.22
N ASN A 357 -13.26 8.12 -33.40
CA ASN A 357 -14.32 7.26 -33.95
C ASN A 357 -14.89 7.73 -35.32
N THR A 358 -14.08 8.45 -36.10
CA THR A 358 -14.51 8.99 -37.41
C THR A 358 -14.74 7.89 -38.45
N THR A 359 -14.23 6.69 -38.21
CA THR A 359 -14.32 5.51 -39.08
C THR A 359 -15.36 4.48 -38.64
N GLY A 360 -16.04 4.72 -37.50
CA GLY A 360 -16.99 3.76 -36.92
C GLY A 360 -16.30 2.54 -36.33
N VAL A 361 -15.34 2.76 -35.42
CA VAL A 361 -14.68 1.70 -34.65
C VAL A 361 -15.77 0.87 -33.92
N PRO A 362 -15.74 -0.47 -34.01
CA PRO A 362 -16.78 -1.30 -33.42
C PRO A 362 -16.81 -1.21 -31.88
N GLY A 363 -17.99 -0.98 -31.31
CA GLY A 363 -18.21 -0.98 -29.87
C GLY A 363 -17.97 0.39 -29.21
N PRO A 364 -18.26 0.50 -27.90
CA PRO A 364 -17.85 1.66 -27.12
C PRO A 364 -16.32 1.70 -26.98
N TRP A 365 -15.78 2.88 -26.68
CA TRP A 365 -14.42 2.99 -26.15
C TRP A 365 -14.36 2.25 -24.82
N GLU A 366 -13.34 1.43 -24.63
CA GLU A 366 -13.01 0.77 -23.37
C GLU A 366 -11.58 1.13 -22.97
N ASP A 367 -11.33 1.20 -21.66
CA ASP A 367 -10.01 1.56 -21.15
C ASP A 367 -8.97 0.49 -21.49
N CYS A 368 -9.31 -0.79 -21.31
CA CYS A 368 -8.44 -1.91 -21.65
C CYS A 368 -9.14 -2.92 -22.55
N ASN A 369 -8.54 -3.22 -23.70
CA ASN A 369 -9.00 -4.30 -24.58
C ASN A 369 -8.30 -5.63 -24.24
N TYR A 370 -8.81 -6.34 -23.24
CA TYR A 370 -8.24 -7.62 -22.80
C TYR A 370 -8.40 -8.77 -23.79
N THR A 371 -9.18 -8.63 -24.87
CA THR A 371 -9.22 -9.66 -25.91
C THR A 371 -7.88 -9.79 -26.63
N LEU A 372 -7.10 -8.71 -26.69
CA LEU A 372 -5.76 -8.69 -27.27
C LEU A 372 -4.77 -9.56 -26.46
N ASN A 373 -4.98 -9.70 -25.14
CA ASN A 373 -4.12 -10.53 -24.29
C ASN A 373 -4.22 -12.00 -24.70
N GLY A 374 -5.42 -12.43 -25.12
CA GLY A 374 -5.71 -13.73 -25.70
C GLY A 374 -4.82 -14.09 -26.89
N ASP A 375 -4.37 -13.09 -27.64
CA ASP A 375 -3.66 -13.23 -28.91
C ASP A 375 -2.23 -12.66 -28.88
N TRP A 376 -1.75 -12.22 -27.72
CA TRP A 376 -0.38 -11.71 -27.53
C TRP A 376 0.66 -12.80 -27.85
N GLN A 377 1.51 -12.56 -28.85
CA GLN A 377 2.42 -13.57 -29.44
C GLN A 377 3.84 -13.51 -28.87
N ASP A 378 4.35 -12.31 -28.62
CA ASP A 378 5.69 -12.11 -28.06
C ASP A 378 5.66 -11.22 -26.83
N MET A 379 6.16 -11.78 -25.74
CA MET A 379 6.38 -11.16 -24.44
C MET A 379 7.66 -11.79 -23.90
N PRO A 380 8.84 -11.17 -24.06
CA PRO A 380 10.06 -11.70 -23.46
C PRO A 380 9.90 -11.75 -21.94
N ASP A 381 10.55 -12.71 -21.27
CA ASP A 381 10.49 -12.78 -19.79
C ASP A 381 11.18 -11.57 -19.14
N THR A 382 12.08 -10.88 -19.85
CA THR A 382 12.83 -9.73 -19.33
C THR A 382 13.23 -8.74 -20.42
N VAL A 383 13.24 -7.45 -20.09
CA VAL A 383 13.80 -6.37 -20.94
C VAL A 383 15.03 -5.69 -20.32
N LEU A 384 15.58 -6.24 -19.23
CA LEU A 384 16.80 -5.76 -18.58
C LEU A 384 17.99 -5.60 -19.55
N PRO A 385 18.26 -6.53 -20.50
CA PRO A 385 19.35 -6.36 -21.46
C PRO A 385 19.19 -5.09 -22.32
N THR A 386 17.95 -4.81 -22.75
CA THR A 386 17.61 -3.61 -23.53
C THR A 386 17.82 -2.34 -22.71
N ILE A 387 17.37 -2.31 -21.46
CA ILE A 387 17.61 -1.17 -20.55
C ILE A 387 19.12 -0.92 -20.35
N LYS A 388 19.92 -1.98 -20.12
CA LYS A 388 21.37 -1.87 -20.00
C LYS A 388 22.02 -1.32 -21.27
N LYS A 389 21.56 -1.75 -22.45
CA LYS A 389 22.02 -1.24 -23.74
C LYS A 389 21.72 0.25 -23.92
N LEU A 390 20.53 0.71 -23.52
CA LEU A 390 20.15 2.13 -23.55
C LEU A 390 21.04 2.98 -22.64
N MET A 391 21.25 2.55 -21.39
CA MET A 391 22.15 3.24 -20.45
C MET A 391 23.58 3.34 -20.99
N ALA A 392 24.12 2.26 -21.55
CA ALA A 392 25.44 2.24 -22.16
C ALA A 392 25.55 3.16 -23.38
N SER A 393 24.43 3.46 -24.04
CA SER A 393 24.34 4.38 -25.18
C SER A 393 24.15 5.85 -24.76
N GLY A 394 24.21 6.15 -23.45
CA GLY A 394 24.07 7.50 -22.92
C GLY A 394 22.63 8.00 -22.74
N ILE A 395 21.63 7.11 -22.89
CA ILE A 395 20.23 7.43 -22.61
C ILE A 395 20.00 7.41 -21.10
N SER A 396 19.39 8.48 -20.59
CA SER A 396 19.01 8.55 -19.17
C SER A 396 17.84 7.62 -18.89
N VAL A 397 17.91 6.83 -17.83
CA VAL A 397 16.84 5.90 -17.43
C VAL A 397 16.37 6.26 -16.04
N TRP A 398 15.06 6.41 -15.87
CA TRP A 398 14.41 6.56 -14.58
C TRP A 398 13.36 5.46 -14.39
N ILE A 399 13.44 4.71 -13.31
CA ILE A 399 12.41 3.75 -12.90
C ILE A 399 11.87 4.25 -11.56
N TYR A 400 10.56 4.44 -11.46
CA TYR A 400 9.88 4.86 -10.23
C TYR A 400 8.72 3.95 -9.92
N SER A 401 8.32 3.85 -8.66
CA SER A 401 7.23 2.98 -8.22
C SER A 401 6.48 3.63 -7.07
N GLY A 402 5.15 3.54 -7.07
CA GLY A 402 4.33 3.77 -5.87
C GLY A 402 4.51 2.63 -4.87
N ASP A 403 4.68 2.96 -3.59
CA ASP A 403 4.92 2.01 -2.49
C ASP A 403 3.65 1.31 -1.98
N THR A 404 2.47 1.77 -2.42
CA THR A 404 1.17 1.17 -2.12
C THR A 404 0.62 0.28 -3.25
N ASP A 405 1.29 0.21 -4.40
CA ASP A 405 0.87 -0.62 -5.53
C ASP A 405 1.05 -2.10 -5.23
N GLY A 406 -0.04 -2.85 -5.10
CA GLY A 406 -0.02 -4.30 -4.93
C GLY A 406 0.06 -5.08 -6.24
N ILE A 407 -0.12 -4.42 -7.40
CA ILE A 407 0.19 -5.01 -8.70
C ILE A 407 1.70 -4.99 -8.85
N ILE A 408 2.38 -3.90 -9.22
CA ILE A 408 3.84 -3.85 -9.43
C ILE A 408 4.52 -3.05 -8.31
N PRO A 409 4.64 -3.61 -7.08
CA PRO A 409 5.18 -2.88 -5.93
C PRO A 409 6.64 -2.50 -6.13
N VAL A 410 7.08 -1.52 -5.33
CA VAL A 410 8.48 -1.09 -5.22
C VAL A 410 9.47 -2.26 -5.13
N THR A 411 9.12 -3.31 -4.40
CA THR A 411 9.93 -4.53 -4.23
C THR A 411 10.28 -5.22 -5.55
N THR A 412 9.43 -5.11 -6.58
CA THR A 412 9.69 -5.66 -7.92
C THR A 412 10.76 -4.87 -8.67
N THR A 413 10.85 -3.56 -8.43
CA THR A 413 11.85 -2.67 -9.06
C THR A 413 13.17 -2.58 -8.30
N ARG A 414 13.19 -2.94 -7.01
CA ARG A 414 14.38 -2.94 -6.13
C ARG A 414 15.11 -4.28 -6.07
N SER A 415 14.72 -5.26 -6.89
CA SER A 415 14.91 -6.70 -6.65
C SER A 415 16.22 -7.14 -5.96
N ARG A 416 16.03 -7.91 -4.88
CA ARG A 416 17.00 -8.76 -4.16
C ARG A 416 17.59 -9.91 -5.00
N TYR A 417 17.01 -10.22 -6.16
CA TYR A 417 17.25 -11.43 -6.95
C TYR A 417 17.76 -11.17 -8.38
N GLY A 418 17.74 -9.90 -8.82
CA GLY A 418 18.33 -9.48 -10.09
C GLY A 418 19.88 -9.45 -10.05
N PRO A 419 20.57 -9.26 -11.18
CA PRO A 419 22.04 -9.23 -11.26
C PRO A 419 22.72 -8.11 -10.44
N LEU A 420 21.95 -7.25 -9.77
CA LEU A 420 22.41 -6.16 -8.91
C LEU A 420 22.16 -6.43 -7.41
N GLY A 421 21.29 -7.38 -7.04
CA GLY A 421 21.01 -7.73 -5.65
C GLY A 421 21.51 -9.14 -5.34
N LYS A 422 22.39 -9.27 -4.33
CA LYS A 422 22.66 -10.56 -3.70
C LYS A 422 22.25 -10.45 -2.24
N LEU A 423 21.19 -11.15 -1.83
CA LEU A 423 21.04 -11.47 -0.42
C LEU A 423 21.46 -12.89 -0.08
N THR A 424 22.30 -12.92 0.94
CA THR A 424 22.45 -14.00 1.91
C THR A 424 21.08 -14.38 2.44
N LYS A 425 20.78 -15.70 2.42
CA LYS A 425 19.67 -16.31 3.15
C LYS A 425 19.56 -15.66 4.54
N GLY A 426 18.47 -14.96 4.79
CA GLY A 426 18.02 -14.70 6.15
C GLY A 426 17.89 -16.07 6.81
N GLN A 427 18.86 -16.41 7.65
CA GLN A 427 18.68 -17.51 8.57
C GLN A 427 17.61 -17.04 9.55
N HIS A 428 16.34 -17.28 9.23
CA HIS A 428 15.35 -17.50 10.27
C HIS A 428 15.78 -18.77 11.00
N SER A 429 16.78 -18.63 11.87
CA SER A 429 17.06 -19.68 12.82
C SER A 429 15.81 -19.75 13.68
N LYS A 430 15.14 -20.91 13.66
CA LYS A 430 14.33 -21.35 14.80
C LYS A 430 15.25 -21.37 16.02
N ARG A 431 15.52 -20.21 16.59
CA ARG A 431 16.10 -20.09 17.92
C ARG A 431 14.92 -20.33 18.83
N SER A 432 14.88 -21.53 19.39
CA SER A 432 14.22 -21.72 20.67
C SER A 432 14.77 -20.64 21.60
N VAL A 433 13.93 -19.68 21.96
CA VAL A 433 14.21 -18.83 23.11
C VAL A 433 14.28 -19.81 24.28
N ASP A 434 15.48 -20.06 24.79
CA ASP A 434 15.67 -20.77 26.04
C ASP A 434 15.03 -19.90 27.12
N TYR A 435 13.74 -20.12 27.37
CA TYR A 435 13.06 -19.54 28.51
C TYR A 435 13.74 -20.11 29.76
N LEU A 436 14.64 -19.30 30.32
CA LEU A 436 15.28 -19.52 31.61
C LEU A 436 14.20 -19.90 32.62
N ASN A 437 14.40 -20.95 33.41
CA ASN A 437 13.52 -21.31 34.52
C ASN A 437 13.32 -20.11 35.47
N PHE A 438 12.21 -19.36 35.34
CA PHE A 438 11.89 -18.15 36.11
C PHE A 438 11.38 -18.45 37.53
N ALA A 439 10.97 -19.70 37.80
CA ALA A 439 10.17 -20.04 38.97
C ALA A 439 10.94 -20.19 40.30
N THR A 440 12.27 -20.27 40.31
CA THR A 440 13.02 -20.68 41.51
C THR A 440 13.40 -19.56 42.48
N GLU A 441 13.21 -18.28 42.14
CA GLU A 441 13.63 -17.15 42.99
C GLU A 441 12.51 -16.35 43.66
N TYR A 442 11.23 -16.62 43.36
CA TYR A 442 10.13 -15.79 43.89
C TYR A 442 9.45 -16.43 45.09
N SER A 443 9.55 -15.75 46.24
CA SER A 443 8.86 -16.11 47.48
C SER A 443 7.34 -15.98 47.36
N PRO A 444 6.55 -16.77 48.13
CA PRO A 444 5.09 -16.70 48.11
C PRO A 444 4.59 -15.27 48.39
N VAL A 445 3.77 -14.75 47.48
CA VAL A 445 3.15 -13.44 47.59
C VAL A 445 1.96 -13.57 48.55
N TYR A 446 2.07 -12.94 49.72
CA TYR A 446 0.96 -12.87 50.67
C TYR A 446 -0.04 -11.81 50.21
N ALA A 447 -1.28 -12.24 49.93
CA ALA A 447 -2.40 -11.33 49.68
C ALA A 447 -2.60 -10.42 50.90
N ALA A 448 -2.48 -9.10 50.70
CA ALA A 448 -2.79 -8.14 51.75
C ALA A 448 -4.33 -8.06 51.94
N PRO A 449 -4.86 -7.89 53.16
CA PRO A 449 -6.30 -7.71 53.35
C PRO A 449 -6.82 -6.45 52.62
N GLN A 450 -7.74 -6.63 51.66
CA GLN A 450 -8.28 -5.58 50.78
C GLN A 450 -9.72 -5.15 51.17
N GLU A 451 -10.20 -5.51 52.36
CA GLU A 451 -11.63 -5.43 52.70
C GLU A 451 -12.16 -3.98 52.76
N ARG A 452 -13.05 -3.68 51.78
CA ARG A 452 -13.80 -2.43 51.52
C ARG A 452 -13.09 -1.33 50.74
N LEU A 453 -12.44 -1.66 49.62
CA LEU A 453 -11.91 -0.67 48.67
C LEU A 453 -12.53 -0.69 47.25
N LYS A 454 -13.21 -1.76 46.80
CA LYS A 454 -13.81 -1.78 45.44
C LYS A 454 -14.74 -0.59 45.19
N GLU A 455 -15.69 -0.33 46.09
CA GLU A 455 -16.61 0.80 45.93
C GLU A 455 -15.92 2.17 46.06
N ALA A 456 -14.76 2.22 46.74
CA ALA A 456 -13.94 3.43 46.82
C ALA A 456 -13.19 3.70 45.50
N ASP A 457 -12.85 2.64 44.77
CA ASP A 457 -12.22 2.74 43.45
C ASP A 457 -13.24 3.07 42.34
N LYS A 458 -14.55 3.02 42.63
CA LYS A 458 -15.59 3.21 41.61
C LYS A 458 -15.61 4.64 41.09
N ILE A 459 -15.42 4.78 39.78
CA ILE A 459 -15.51 6.06 39.08
C ILE A 459 -16.99 6.32 38.75
N VAL A 460 -17.55 7.39 39.33
CA VAL A 460 -18.94 7.80 39.03
C VAL A 460 -19.03 8.43 37.64
N ASN A 461 -18.14 9.38 37.34
CA ASN A 461 -18.04 10.02 36.03
C ASN A 461 -16.67 10.70 35.90
N LEU A 462 -16.02 10.57 34.76
CA LEU A 462 -14.85 11.38 34.42
C LEU A 462 -15.29 12.78 33.94
N PRO A 463 -14.46 13.83 34.11
CA PRO A 463 -14.72 15.16 33.56
C PRO A 463 -15.02 15.13 32.05
N GLY A 464 -16.13 15.73 31.64
CA GLY A 464 -16.51 15.77 30.21
C GLY A 464 -16.88 14.42 29.58
N GLN A 465 -17.08 13.38 30.40
CA GLN A 465 -17.47 12.05 29.94
C GLN A 465 -18.94 11.97 29.46
N PRO A 466 -19.22 11.30 28.34
CA PRO A 466 -20.58 10.90 27.97
C PRO A 466 -21.24 9.93 28.97
N LYS A 467 -22.57 9.88 28.97
CA LYS A 467 -23.35 9.01 29.86
C LYS A 467 -23.21 7.54 29.48
N VAL A 468 -22.62 6.73 30.35
CA VAL A 468 -22.41 5.28 30.15
C VAL A 468 -23.40 4.38 30.89
N ASN A 469 -23.43 3.10 30.51
CA ASN A 469 -24.21 2.02 31.10
C ASN A 469 -23.34 0.90 31.72
N PHE A 470 -22.02 1.03 31.73
CA PHE A 470 -21.08 0.10 32.34
C PHE A 470 -20.39 0.73 33.56
N SER A 471 -19.83 -0.09 34.46
CA SER A 471 -19.05 0.41 35.60
C SER A 471 -17.58 0.54 35.23
N GLN A 472 -16.91 1.47 35.91
CA GLN A 472 -15.47 1.71 35.76
C GLN A 472 -14.86 2.00 37.12
N TYR A 473 -13.61 1.60 37.29
CA TYR A 473 -12.89 1.66 38.55
C TYR A 473 -11.45 2.08 38.31
N SER A 474 -10.86 2.81 39.25
CA SER A 474 -9.43 3.09 39.26
C SER A 474 -8.93 3.18 40.68
N GLY A 475 -7.68 2.82 40.89
CA GLY A 475 -7.07 2.96 42.20
C GLY A 475 -5.69 2.34 42.27
N TYR A 476 -5.18 2.24 43.50
CA TYR A 476 -3.85 1.72 43.77
C TYR A 476 -3.91 0.32 44.37
N ILE A 477 -2.98 -0.53 43.92
CA ILE A 477 -2.67 -1.81 44.53
C ILE A 477 -1.20 -1.80 44.96
N THR A 478 -0.95 -1.97 46.25
CA THR A 478 0.40 -2.09 46.79
C THR A 478 1.03 -3.41 46.37
N VAL A 479 2.20 -3.34 45.73
CA VAL A 479 2.97 -4.52 45.27
C VAL A 479 4.25 -4.73 46.08
N ASP A 480 4.69 -3.71 46.82
CA ASP A 480 5.79 -3.82 47.79
C ASP A 480 5.54 -2.92 48.99
N PRO A 481 4.99 -3.45 50.09
CA PRO A 481 4.76 -2.68 51.30
C PRO A 481 6.03 -2.13 51.94
N LYS A 482 7.18 -2.84 51.82
CA LYS A 482 8.44 -2.42 52.43
C LYS A 482 9.12 -1.32 51.62
N GLY A 483 9.11 -1.45 50.30
CA GLY A 483 9.62 -0.46 49.36
C GLY A 483 8.65 0.68 49.06
N GLY A 484 7.41 0.60 49.56
CA GLY A 484 6.33 1.54 49.29
C GLY A 484 5.97 1.64 47.80
N ARG A 485 6.01 0.53 47.06
CA ARG A 485 5.59 0.50 45.64
C ARG A 485 4.11 0.18 45.53
N ALA A 486 3.39 0.98 44.76
CA ALA A 486 2.01 0.75 44.38
C ALA A 486 1.81 1.01 42.88
N LEU A 487 1.05 0.14 42.23
CA LEU A 487 0.67 0.30 40.83
C LEU A 487 -0.75 0.83 40.72
N PHE A 488 -0.96 1.77 39.80
CA PHE A 488 -2.25 2.34 39.48
C PHE A 488 -2.89 1.59 38.31
N TYR A 489 -4.22 1.47 38.35
CA TYR A 489 -4.98 0.81 37.30
C TYR A 489 -6.23 1.60 36.93
N TYR A 490 -6.69 1.39 35.70
CA TYR A 490 -8.02 1.77 35.23
C TYR A 490 -8.71 0.53 34.68
N PHE A 491 -9.90 0.21 35.19
CA PHE A 491 -10.68 -0.96 34.84
C PHE A 491 -12.04 -0.56 34.32
N THR A 492 -12.44 -1.12 33.18
CA THR A 492 -13.75 -0.89 32.58
C THR A 492 -14.45 -2.22 32.40
N GLU A 493 -15.64 -2.34 32.99
CA GLU A 493 -16.50 -3.49 32.80
C GLU A 493 -16.99 -3.56 31.35
N SER A 494 -17.23 -4.78 30.90
CA SER A 494 -18.01 -4.99 29.69
C SER A 494 -19.47 -4.59 29.89
N GLU A 495 -20.20 -4.37 28.80
CA GLU A 495 -21.67 -4.22 28.86
C GLU A 495 -22.37 -5.49 29.36
N ASP A 496 -21.71 -6.66 29.29
CA ASP A 496 -22.11 -7.91 29.96
C ASP A 496 -20.92 -8.52 30.73
N PRO A 497 -20.59 -7.99 31.91
CA PRO A 497 -19.32 -8.28 32.58
C PRO A 497 -19.19 -9.73 33.05
N SER A 498 -20.32 -10.41 33.29
CA SER A 498 -20.33 -11.78 33.83
C SER A 498 -20.05 -12.87 32.80
N SER A 499 -20.30 -12.60 31.51
CA SER A 499 -20.14 -13.59 30.44
C SER A 499 -18.86 -13.38 29.61
N LYS A 500 -18.20 -12.22 29.75
CA LYS A 500 -17.05 -11.81 28.94
C LYS A 500 -15.72 -12.07 29.64
N PRO A 501 -14.64 -12.36 28.90
CA PRO A 501 -13.33 -12.60 29.49
C PRO A 501 -12.76 -11.35 30.20
N LEU A 502 -11.80 -11.56 31.08
CA LEU A 502 -10.96 -10.50 31.65
C LEU A 502 -9.68 -10.37 30.80
N VAL A 503 -9.37 -9.15 30.39
CA VAL A 503 -8.22 -8.82 29.57
C VAL A 503 -7.36 -7.79 30.30
N LEU A 504 -6.09 -8.11 30.52
CA LEU A 504 -5.08 -7.15 31.00
C LEU A 504 -4.40 -6.50 29.78
N TRP A 505 -4.33 -5.17 29.74
CA TRP A 505 -3.56 -4.41 28.77
C TRP A 505 -2.30 -3.81 29.38
N LEU A 506 -1.17 -4.00 28.69
CA LEU A 506 0.14 -3.43 29.02
C LEU A 506 0.68 -2.64 27.82
N ASN A 507 0.81 -1.33 27.96
CA ASN A 507 1.45 -0.52 26.91
C ASN A 507 2.93 -0.84 26.78
N GLY A 508 3.44 -0.81 25.56
CA GLY A 508 4.86 -0.92 25.28
C GLY A 508 5.60 0.41 25.36
N GLY A 509 6.91 0.31 25.52
CA GLY A 509 7.81 1.37 25.96
C GLY A 509 7.98 1.29 27.49
N PRO A 510 9.19 1.08 28.03
CA PRO A 510 9.38 0.84 29.47
C PRO A 510 8.90 1.93 30.44
N GLY A 511 8.48 3.08 29.91
CA GLY A 511 7.92 4.21 30.63
C GLY A 511 6.51 4.64 30.19
N CYS A 512 5.88 3.95 29.23
CA CYS A 512 4.63 4.40 28.61
C CYS A 512 3.39 4.02 29.42
N SER A 513 2.41 4.93 29.51
CA SER A 513 1.18 4.72 30.27
C SER A 513 0.16 3.88 29.49
N SER A 514 -0.31 2.79 30.10
CA SER A 514 -1.46 2.00 29.61
C SER A 514 -2.79 2.75 29.68
N ILE A 515 -2.88 3.81 30.48
CA ILE A 515 -4.08 4.65 30.54
C ILE A 515 -4.01 5.71 29.46
N GLY A 516 -2.87 6.38 29.31
CA GLY A 516 -2.64 7.37 28.26
C GLY A 516 -2.78 6.78 26.86
N GLY A 517 -1.88 5.88 26.46
CA GLY A 517 -1.90 5.24 25.15
C GLY A 517 -3.06 4.26 25.02
N GLY A 518 -3.00 3.17 25.76
CA GLY A 518 -4.00 2.10 25.68
C GLY A 518 -5.45 2.56 25.92
N ALA A 519 -5.76 3.20 27.06
CA ALA A 519 -7.16 3.49 27.39
C ALA A 519 -7.72 4.75 26.70
N MET A 520 -6.94 5.82 26.54
CA MET A 520 -7.43 7.14 26.10
C MET A 520 -7.17 7.45 24.63
N ILE A 521 -6.28 6.70 23.97
CA ILE A 521 -6.01 6.84 22.52
C ILE A 521 -6.60 5.65 21.75
N GLU A 522 -6.33 4.42 22.20
CA GLU A 522 -6.53 3.21 21.38
C GLU A 522 -7.81 2.43 21.71
N LEU A 523 -7.86 1.78 22.87
CA LEU A 523 -8.73 0.63 23.14
C LEU A 523 -9.85 0.89 24.15
N GLY A 524 -9.69 1.90 24.99
CA GLY A 524 -10.65 2.18 26.06
C GLY A 524 -11.97 2.74 25.54
N PRO A 525 -12.97 2.88 26.43
CA PRO A 525 -14.32 3.32 26.06
C PRO A 525 -14.40 4.74 25.52
N PHE A 526 -13.37 5.55 25.74
CA PHE A 526 -13.36 6.97 25.41
C PHE A 526 -12.08 7.38 24.68
N GLN A 527 -12.22 8.41 23.85
CA GLN A 527 -11.09 9.17 23.30
C GLN A 527 -11.18 10.62 23.76
N VAL A 528 -10.03 11.24 24.00
CA VAL A 528 -9.94 12.66 24.37
C VAL A 528 -10.18 13.53 23.14
N ASN A 529 -11.01 14.57 23.29
CA ASN A 529 -11.24 15.54 22.22
C ASN A 529 -10.07 16.51 22.06
N PRO A 530 -9.90 17.14 20.88
CA PRO A 530 -8.84 18.13 20.64
C PRO A 530 -8.83 19.34 21.59
N ASP A 531 -9.88 19.52 22.40
CA ASP A 531 -9.91 20.54 23.46
C ASP A 531 -9.08 20.16 24.70
N GLY A 532 -8.60 18.92 24.79
CA GLY A 532 -7.86 18.36 25.93
C GLY A 532 -8.67 18.33 27.23
N LYS A 533 -10.00 18.39 27.16
CA LYS A 533 -10.89 18.60 28.32
C LYS A 533 -12.12 17.71 28.33
N THR A 534 -12.61 17.31 27.17
CA THR A 534 -13.83 16.50 27.04
C THR A 534 -13.54 15.16 26.39
N LEU A 535 -14.44 14.21 26.61
CA LEU A 535 -14.33 12.85 26.07
C LEU A 535 -15.42 12.59 25.03
N ARG A 536 -15.11 11.76 24.04
CA ARG A 536 -16.08 11.17 23.10
C ARG A 536 -16.04 9.65 23.20
N TYR A 537 -17.10 8.98 22.74
CA TYR A 537 -17.12 7.52 22.67
C TYR A 537 -16.11 6.97 21.67
N ASN A 538 -15.41 5.91 22.06
CA ASN A 538 -14.70 5.05 21.14
C ASN A 538 -15.67 3.98 20.59
N ASN A 539 -15.97 4.05 19.30
CA ASN A 539 -16.89 3.10 18.67
C ASN A 539 -16.29 1.68 18.54
N TYR A 540 -14.99 1.52 18.72
CA TYR A 540 -14.27 0.26 18.63
C TYR A 540 -13.69 -0.19 19.97
N ALA A 541 -14.19 0.37 21.07
CA ALA A 541 -13.69 0.08 22.41
C ALA A 541 -13.74 -1.41 22.76
N TRP A 542 -12.67 -1.90 23.37
CA TRP A 542 -12.54 -3.31 23.75
C TRP A 542 -13.49 -3.73 24.87
N ASN A 543 -14.00 -2.78 25.66
CA ASN A 543 -14.99 -3.10 26.67
C ASN A 543 -16.34 -3.58 26.09
N LYS A 544 -16.56 -3.44 24.78
CA LYS A 544 -17.69 -4.08 24.07
C LYS A 544 -17.60 -5.60 24.02
N VAL A 545 -16.40 -6.17 24.16
CA VAL A 545 -16.14 -7.62 24.00
C VAL A 545 -15.39 -8.25 25.18
N ALA A 546 -14.84 -7.46 26.09
CA ALA A 546 -14.11 -7.94 27.28
C ALA A 546 -14.28 -7.01 28.48
N ASN A 547 -13.97 -7.52 29.67
CA ASN A 547 -13.66 -6.67 30.83
C ASN A 547 -12.19 -6.27 30.72
N VAL A 548 -11.89 -4.97 30.64
CA VAL A 548 -10.54 -4.49 30.27
C VAL A 548 -9.87 -3.80 31.45
N LEU A 549 -8.70 -4.31 31.83
CA LEU A 549 -7.86 -3.82 32.92
C LEU A 549 -6.59 -3.19 32.33
N PHE A 550 -6.48 -1.87 32.39
CA PHE A 550 -5.29 -1.13 32.01
C PHE A 550 -4.40 -0.95 33.24
N LEU A 551 -3.16 -1.44 33.16
CA LEU A 551 -2.22 -1.38 34.28
C LEU A 551 -1.04 -0.46 33.95
N GLU A 552 -0.79 0.54 34.79
CA GLU A 552 0.39 1.38 34.71
C GLU A 552 1.60 0.67 35.32
N SER A 553 2.08 -0.35 34.61
CA SER A 553 3.29 -1.07 34.97
C SER A 553 4.47 -0.40 34.29
N ARG A 554 5.50 0.02 35.01
CA ARG A 554 5.93 -0.25 36.39
C ARG A 554 5.81 1.01 37.27
N ALA A 555 6.22 0.93 38.54
CA ALA A 555 6.36 2.12 39.38
C ALA A 555 7.21 3.20 38.68
N GLY A 556 6.66 4.42 38.58
CA GLY A 556 7.19 5.54 37.80
C GLY A 556 6.49 5.80 36.47
N VAL A 557 5.63 4.87 36.02
CA VAL A 557 4.77 5.04 34.85
C VAL A 557 3.45 5.65 35.27
N GLY A 558 3.06 6.75 34.62
CA GLY A 558 1.82 7.46 34.89
C GLY A 558 1.66 7.82 36.36
N PHE A 559 0.59 7.32 36.99
CA PHE A 559 0.27 7.54 38.39
C PHE A 559 0.90 6.52 39.34
N SER A 560 1.50 5.43 38.85
CA SER A 560 2.19 4.41 39.67
C SER A 560 3.45 4.97 40.33
N TYR A 561 3.70 4.64 41.61
CA TYR A 561 4.78 5.27 42.39
C TYR A 561 5.56 4.30 43.28
N SER A 562 6.70 4.79 43.77
CA SER A 562 7.53 4.16 44.78
C SER A 562 8.04 5.19 45.77
N ASN A 563 8.01 4.89 47.07
CA ASN A 563 8.61 5.75 48.10
C ASN A 563 10.15 5.74 48.10
N THR A 564 10.76 4.81 47.35
CA THR A 564 12.23 4.66 47.25
C THR A 564 12.70 4.93 45.82
N THR A 565 13.69 5.80 45.64
CA THR A 565 14.17 6.23 44.32
C THR A 565 14.87 5.12 43.52
N SER A 566 15.57 4.19 44.17
CA SER A 566 16.25 3.06 43.49
C SER A 566 15.28 2.09 42.81
N ASN A 567 14.01 2.06 43.23
CA ASN A 567 12.96 1.26 42.62
C ASN A 567 12.48 1.80 41.26
N TYR A 568 12.95 2.99 40.86
CA TYR A 568 12.78 3.50 39.50
C TYR A 568 13.86 2.96 38.54
N VAL A 569 14.71 2.02 38.96
CA VAL A 569 15.63 1.25 38.09
C VAL A 569 15.46 -0.27 38.30
N ILE A 570 14.35 -0.85 37.84
CA ILE A 570 14.08 -2.29 37.86
C ILE A 570 14.10 -2.91 36.45
N GLY A 571 14.44 -4.20 36.34
CA GLY A 571 14.41 -4.92 35.06
C GLY A 571 13.08 -5.64 34.82
N ASP A 572 12.89 -6.17 33.62
CA ASP A 572 11.63 -6.79 33.17
C ASP A 572 11.15 -7.93 34.07
N LYS A 573 12.07 -8.73 34.63
CA LYS A 573 11.77 -9.76 35.63
C LYS A 573 11.02 -9.21 36.84
N LYS A 574 11.48 -8.06 37.35
CA LYS A 574 10.86 -7.43 38.52
C LYS A 574 9.54 -6.77 38.15
N THR A 575 9.44 -6.19 36.95
CA THR A 575 8.17 -5.68 36.40
C THR A 575 7.12 -6.77 36.31
N ALA A 576 7.48 -7.97 35.81
CA ALA A 576 6.58 -9.12 35.75
C ALA A 576 6.15 -9.57 37.16
N ALA A 577 7.07 -9.64 38.13
CA ALA A 577 6.75 -10.01 39.51
C ALA A 577 5.82 -9.01 40.22
N ASP A 578 6.04 -7.71 40.02
CA ASP A 578 5.17 -6.66 40.57
C ASP A 578 3.79 -6.70 39.88
N SER A 579 3.72 -6.95 38.57
CA SER A 579 2.46 -7.10 37.83
C SER A 579 1.67 -8.36 38.26
N TYR A 580 2.36 -9.47 38.53
CA TYR A 580 1.75 -10.66 39.10
C TYR A 580 1.19 -10.39 40.51
N THR A 581 1.97 -9.74 41.36
CA THR A 581 1.53 -9.35 42.72
C THR A 581 0.31 -8.43 42.66
N PHE A 582 0.32 -7.48 41.72
CA PHE A 582 -0.83 -6.64 41.42
C PHE A 582 -2.05 -7.49 41.10
N LEU A 583 -1.97 -8.43 40.15
CA LEU A 583 -3.10 -9.26 39.73
C LEU A 583 -3.68 -10.08 40.87
N ILE A 584 -2.84 -10.71 41.70
CA ILE A 584 -3.30 -11.48 42.86
C ILE A 584 -4.09 -10.59 43.81
N ASN A 585 -3.53 -9.44 44.19
CA ASN A 585 -4.18 -8.51 45.12
C ASN A 585 -5.42 -7.85 44.51
N TRP A 586 -5.42 -7.57 43.20
CA TRP A 586 -6.56 -7.03 42.48
C TRP A 586 -7.71 -8.04 42.41
N LEU A 587 -7.42 -9.31 42.14
CA LEU A 587 -8.42 -10.38 42.15
C LEU A 587 -9.01 -10.64 43.54
N GLU A 588 -8.27 -10.39 44.62
CA GLU A 588 -8.86 -10.39 45.96
C GLU A 588 -9.83 -9.21 46.18
N ARG A 589 -9.58 -8.06 45.54
CA ARG A 589 -10.47 -6.89 45.58
C ARG A 589 -11.69 -7.06 44.66
N PHE A 590 -11.54 -7.79 43.55
CA PHE A 590 -12.57 -8.07 42.53
C PHE A 590 -12.77 -9.59 42.34
N PRO A 591 -13.26 -10.31 43.36
CA PRO A 591 -13.31 -11.77 43.37
C PRO A 591 -14.21 -12.39 42.29
N GLU A 592 -15.19 -11.66 41.78
CA GLU A 592 -16.10 -12.10 40.73
C GLU A 592 -15.42 -12.36 39.38
N TYR A 593 -14.22 -11.80 39.14
CA TYR A 593 -13.47 -12.04 37.89
C TYR A 593 -12.49 -13.22 38.01
N LYS A 594 -12.29 -13.82 39.20
CA LYS A 594 -11.33 -14.92 39.41
C LYS A 594 -11.59 -16.13 38.52
N THR A 595 -12.85 -16.41 38.21
CA THR A 595 -13.26 -17.59 37.44
C THR A 595 -13.38 -17.34 35.94
N LEU A 596 -13.29 -16.08 35.49
CA LEU A 596 -13.40 -15.76 34.07
C LEU A 596 -12.15 -16.19 33.31
N ASP A 597 -12.29 -16.39 32.01
CA ASP A 597 -11.15 -16.58 31.13
C ASP A 597 -10.29 -15.32 31.13
N PHE A 598 -8.98 -15.48 31.39
CA PHE A 598 -8.05 -14.38 31.51
C PHE A 598 -7.05 -14.37 30.35
N TYR A 599 -6.84 -13.19 29.77
CA TYR A 599 -5.85 -12.96 28.71
C TYR A 599 -4.92 -11.82 29.09
N VAL A 600 -3.63 -11.99 28.80
CA VAL A 600 -2.63 -10.91 28.95
C VAL A 600 -2.32 -10.36 27.57
N THR A 601 -2.49 -9.06 27.39
CA THR A 601 -2.34 -8.39 26.10
C THR A 601 -1.46 -7.16 26.22
N GLY A 602 -0.88 -6.74 25.12
CA GLY A 602 -0.07 -5.52 25.06
C GLY A 602 0.50 -5.28 23.68
N GLU A 603 1.33 -4.26 23.57
CA GLU A 603 1.96 -3.86 22.30
C GLU A 603 3.41 -3.44 22.46
N SER A 604 4.16 -3.26 21.35
CA SER A 604 5.49 -2.66 21.36
C SER A 604 6.43 -3.38 22.35
N TYR A 605 7.11 -2.69 23.28
CA TYR A 605 7.98 -3.33 24.29
C TYR A 605 7.23 -4.32 25.22
N ALA A 606 5.90 -4.31 25.26
CA ALA A 606 5.15 -5.33 25.99
C ALA A 606 5.30 -6.74 25.38
N GLY A 607 5.92 -6.88 24.21
CA GLY A 607 6.49 -8.14 23.72
C GLY A 607 7.44 -8.81 24.72
N HIS A 608 8.07 -8.06 25.62
CA HIS A 608 8.81 -8.61 26.77
C HIS A 608 7.94 -8.82 28.00
N TYR A 609 6.98 -7.92 28.29
CA TYR A 609 6.17 -7.97 29.51
C TYR A 609 5.13 -9.09 29.51
N VAL A 610 4.39 -9.23 28.41
CA VAL A 610 3.28 -10.16 28.28
C VAL A 610 3.75 -11.61 28.41
N PRO A 611 4.78 -12.10 27.68
CA PRO A 611 5.22 -13.48 27.81
C PRO A 611 5.82 -13.78 29.18
N GLN A 612 6.60 -12.86 29.77
CA GLN A 612 7.19 -13.05 31.10
C GLN A 612 6.14 -13.13 32.21
N LEU A 613 5.09 -12.30 32.15
CA LEU A 613 3.99 -12.37 33.10
C LEU A 613 3.17 -13.65 32.92
N ALA A 614 2.88 -14.03 31.67
CA ALA A 614 2.15 -15.26 31.36
C ALA A 614 2.90 -16.50 31.86
N ASP A 615 4.21 -16.59 31.62
CA ASP A 615 5.07 -17.66 32.14
C ASP A 615 5.05 -17.71 33.68
N LEU A 616 5.21 -16.56 34.34
CA LEU A 616 5.14 -16.48 35.80
C LEU A 616 3.78 -16.94 36.35
N ILE A 617 2.67 -16.60 35.68
CA ILE A 617 1.33 -17.09 36.04
C ILE A 617 1.26 -18.62 35.89
N LEU A 618 1.73 -19.18 34.79
CA LEU A 618 1.71 -20.62 34.54
C LEU A 618 2.54 -21.38 35.58
N GLU A 619 3.71 -20.89 35.94
CA GLU A 619 4.57 -21.50 36.95
C GLU A 619 3.97 -21.42 38.36
N THR A 620 3.45 -20.25 38.74
CA THR A 620 2.84 -20.07 40.07
C THR A 620 1.52 -20.82 40.23
N ASN A 621 0.75 -21.01 39.15
CA ASN A 621 -0.46 -21.84 39.15
C ASN A 621 -0.18 -23.32 39.49
N LYS A 622 1.07 -23.81 39.34
CA LYS A 622 1.47 -25.17 39.73
C LYS A 622 1.68 -25.31 41.25
N ILE A 623 1.81 -24.20 41.98
CA ILE A 623 2.08 -24.20 43.42
C ILE A 623 0.78 -24.48 44.19
N LYS A 624 0.82 -25.48 45.08
CA LYS A 624 -0.34 -25.83 45.91
C LYS A 624 -0.69 -24.71 46.89
N ASN A 625 -1.99 -24.47 47.08
CA ASN A 625 -2.56 -23.46 47.99
C ASN A 625 -2.29 -21.99 47.61
N GLN A 626 -1.96 -21.71 46.34
CA GLN A 626 -1.85 -20.35 45.80
C GLN A 626 -3.10 -20.00 44.98
N THR A 627 -3.45 -18.71 44.91
CA THR A 627 -4.55 -18.22 44.06
C THR A 627 -4.22 -18.54 42.59
N VAL A 628 -5.12 -19.27 41.94
CA VAL A 628 -4.99 -19.68 40.54
C VAL A 628 -5.59 -18.62 39.64
N ILE A 629 -4.84 -18.16 38.64
CA ILE A 629 -5.32 -17.27 37.59
C ILE A 629 -5.68 -18.12 36.36
N ASN A 630 -6.91 -18.03 35.87
CA ASN A 630 -7.42 -18.80 34.72
C ASN A 630 -6.91 -18.26 33.36
N LEU A 631 -5.58 -18.24 33.17
CA LEU A 631 -4.94 -17.79 31.94
C LEU A 631 -5.29 -18.70 30.75
N LYS A 632 -5.85 -18.12 29.68
CA LYS A 632 -6.22 -18.82 28.44
C LYS A 632 -5.33 -18.52 27.25
N GLY A 633 -4.71 -17.35 27.22
CA GLY A 633 -3.83 -16.97 26.12
C GLY A 633 -3.21 -15.59 26.28
N ILE A 634 -2.39 -15.23 25.31
CA ILE A 634 -1.77 -13.92 25.19
C ILE A 634 -2.02 -13.35 23.79
N ALA A 635 -1.97 -12.02 23.65
CA ALA A 635 -1.92 -11.33 22.36
C ALA A 635 -0.94 -10.16 22.44
N ILE A 636 -0.12 -9.97 21.42
CA ILE A 636 0.89 -8.91 21.37
C ILE A 636 0.85 -8.20 20.01
N GLY A 637 0.62 -6.88 20.01
CA GLY A 637 0.61 -6.04 18.80
C GLY A 637 1.96 -5.39 18.54
N ASN A 638 2.43 -5.36 17.29
CA ASN A 638 3.67 -4.67 16.86
C ASN A 638 4.84 -4.88 17.84
N ALA A 639 5.04 -6.13 18.26
CA ALA A 639 5.78 -6.44 19.46
C ALA A 639 7.30 -6.38 19.25
N ASN A 640 8.01 -5.76 20.18
CA ASN A 640 9.46 -5.91 20.32
C ASN A 640 9.75 -7.18 21.14
N ILE A 641 10.13 -8.26 20.45
CA ILE A 641 10.39 -9.57 21.04
C ILE A 641 11.90 -9.84 21.12
N ASP A 642 12.63 -9.57 20.04
CA ASP A 642 14.07 -9.68 19.95
C ASP A 642 14.69 -8.37 19.46
N TYR A 643 15.80 -7.97 20.11
CA TYR A 643 16.44 -6.69 19.85
C TYR A 643 17.08 -6.64 18.45
N THR A 644 17.62 -7.76 17.96
CA THR A 644 18.21 -7.84 16.62
C THR A 644 17.11 -7.75 15.57
N ASP A 645 16.08 -8.59 15.71
CA ASP A 645 14.97 -8.69 14.74
C ASP A 645 14.19 -7.37 14.65
N ARG A 646 14.05 -6.65 15.76
CA ARG A 646 13.47 -5.30 15.76
C ARG A 646 14.17 -4.39 14.78
N TRP A 647 15.50 -4.27 14.86
CA TRP A 647 16.25 -3.31 14.06
C TRP A 647 16.37 -3.76 12.61
N THR A 648 16.67 -5.04 12.36
CA THR A 648 16.71 -5.57 10.99
C THR A 648 15.36 -5.42 10.31
N GLY A 649 14.26 -5.79 10.98
CA GLY A 649 12.90 -5.63 10.46
C GLY A 649 12.52 -4.18 10.20
N THR A 650 12.94 -3.24 11.05
CA THR A 650 12.69 -1.80 10.86
C THR A 650 13.35 -1.27 9.57
N TYR A 651 14.63 -1.57 9.36
CA TYR A 651 15.34 -1.12 8.16
C TYR A 651 14.87 -1.86 6.90
N ASP A 652 14.50 -3.13 7.01
CA ASP A 652 13.84 -3.86 5.92
C ASP A 652 12.53 -3.19 5.53
N HIS A 653 11.68 -2.83 6.50
CA HIS A 653 10.43 -2.12 6.24
C HIS A 653 10.67 -0.74 5.59
N HIS A 654 11.61 0.06 6.11
CA HIS A 654 11.95 1.34 5.47
C HIS A 654 12.40 1.16 4.02
N TRP A 655 13.11 0.08 3.72
CA TRP A 655 13.57 -0.21 2.37
C TRP A 655 12.45 -0.76 1.48
N THR A 656 11.56 -1.63 1.97
CA THR A 656 10.43 -2.13 1.16
C THR A 656 9.37 -1.04 0.92
N SER A 657 9.23 -0.08 1.83
CA SER A 657 8.34 1.09 1.72
C SER A 657 9.00 2.32 1.09
N ALA A 658 10.09 2.12 0.35
CA ALA A 658 10.79 3.16 -0.38
C ALA A 658 11.42 4.34 0.39
N LEU A 659 11.43 4.31 1.72
CA LEU A 659 11.87 5.42 2.58
C LEU A 659 13.39 5.61 2.63
N ILE A 660 14.15 4.52 2.44
CA ILE A 660 15.61 4.55 2.34
C ILE A 660 16.09 3.94 1.02
N SER A 661 17.29 4.35 0.58
CA SER A 661 17.93 3.82 -0.64
C SER A 661 18.58 2.46 -0.42
N ASP A 662 18.84 1.75 -1.52
CA ASP A 662 19.58 0.48 -1.51
C ASP A 662 20.95 0.63 -0.83
N GLU A 663 21.68 1.72 -1.12
CA GLU A 663 22.98 2.00 -0.50
C GLU A 663 22.90 2.11 1.03
N ILE A 664 21.86 2.76 1.56
CA ILE A 664 21.66 2.89 3.00
C ILE A 664 21.30 1.54 3.60
N HIS A 665 20.35 0.83 3.00
CA HIS A 665 19.90 -0.48 3.46
C HIS A 665 21.04 -1.52 3.47
N GLU A 666 21.74 -1.69 2.34
CA GLU A 666 22.89 -2.59 2.23
C GLU A 666 24.00 -2.23 3.22
N GLY A 667 24.25 -0.93 3.39
CA GLY A 667 25.19 -0.40 4.37
C GLY A 667 24.83 -0.80 5.80
N VAL A 668 23.56 -0.69 6.18
CA VAL A 668 23.07 -1.16 7.48
C VAL A 668 23.24 -2.68 7.61
N ILE A 669 22.69 -3.47 6.69
CA ILE A 669 22.70 -4.94 6.76
C ILE A 669 24.13 -5.50 6.82
N LYS A 670 25.07 -4.88 6.12
CA LYS A 670 26.46 -5.33 6.08
C LYS A 670 27.26 -4.96 7.34
N ASN A 671 26.98 -3.81 7.94
CA ASN A 671 27.85 -3.24 8.98
C ASN A 671 27.24 -3.28 10.39
N CYS A 672 25.94 -3.57 10.52
CA CYS A 672 25.22 -3.60 11.79
C CYS A 672 24.83 -5.03 12.18
N ASN A 673 25.22 -5.46 13.39
CA ASN A 673 24.84 -6.78 13.93
C ASN A 673 23.64 -6.72 14.89
N PHE A 674 23.24 -5.52 15.31
CA PHE A 674 22.18 -5.24 16.27
C PHE A 674 22.14 -6.17 17.50
N SER A 675 23.30 -6.66 17.97
CA SER A 675 23.36 -7.66 19.05
C SER A 675 23.11 -7.08 20.44
N SER A 676 23.29 -5.77 20.64
CA SER A 676 22.95 -5.06 21.87
C SER A 676 22.87 -3.55 21.63
N ALA A 677 22.20 -2.82 22.52
CA ALA A 677 22.09 -1.36 22.48
C ALA A 677 23.41 -0.61 22.78
N ALA A 678 24.47 -1.32 23.18
CA ALA A 678 25.64 -0.71 23.81
C ALA A 678 26.89 -0.63 22.92
N ASN A 679 26.85 -1.01 21.64
CA ASN A 679 28.06 -1.04 20.81
C ASN A 679 27.78 -1.09 19.29
N PHE A 680 27.36 0.02 18.70
CA PHE A 680 27.44 0.17 17.24
C PHE A 680 28.85 0.58 16.84
N THR A 681 29.36 0.00 15.75
CA THR A 681 30.60 0.46 15.12
C THR A 681 30.36 1.86 14.53
N GLU A 682 31.42 2.65 14.37
CA GLU A 682 31.33 3.98 13.72
C GLU A 682 30.68 3.89 12.33
N VAL A 683 31.02 2.83 11.58
CA VAL A 683 30.44 2.55 10.25
C VAL A 683 28.95 2.22 10.34
N CYS A 684 28.53 1.40 11.31
CA CYS A 684 27.11 1.13 11.51
C CYS A 684 26.36 2.43 11.84
N GLN A 685 26.91 3.24 12.75
CA GLN A 685 26.32 4.52 13.15
C GLN A 685 26.14 5.47 11.96
N GLU A 686 27.14 5.55 11.07
CA GLU A 686 27.04 6.36 9.84
C GLU A 686 25.82 5.98 8.99
N TYR A 687 25.60 4.69 8.75
CA TYR A 687 24.47 4.23 7.94
C TYR A 687 23.13 4.40 8.65
N THR A 688 23.06 4.16 9.97
CA THR A 688 21.82 4.40 10.74
C THR A 688 21.49 5.88 10.78
N ASP A 689 22.46 6.79 10.94
CA ASP A 689 22.24 8.24 10.91
C ASP A 689 21.72 8.71 9.55
N ARG A 690 22.22 8.11 8.45
CA ARG A 690 21.73 8.38 7.10
C ARG A 690 20.28 7.91 6.91
N ALA A 691 19.93 6.75 7.47
CA ALA A 691 18.56 6.23 7.46
C ALA A 691 17.62 7.14 8.27
N ASP A 692 18.00 7.49 9.50
CA ASP A 692 17.22 8.39 10.36
C ASP A 692 17.01 9.76 9.71
N LYS A 693 18.03 10.28 9.02
CA LYS A 693 17.92 11.53 8.26
C LYS A 693 16.94 11.41 7.10
N ALA A 694 16.88 10.27 6.41
CA ALA A 694 15.96 10.06 5.30
C ALA A 694 14.50 10.06 5.77
N ILE A 695 14.23 9.53 6.98
CA ILE A 695 12.88 9.43 7.55
C ILE A 695 12.52 10.55 8.53
N GLY A 696 13.41 11.51 8.79
CA GLY A 696 13.28 12.45 9.90
C GLY A 696 12.06 13.39 9.86
N ASN A 697 11.35 13.47 8.73
CA ASN A 697 10.11 14.25 8.58
C ASN A 697 8.86 13.35 8.37
N ILE A 698 8.98 12.05 8.67
CA ILE A 698 7.91 11.07 8.53
C ILE A 698 7.40 10.72 9.93
N PHE A 699 6.08 10.61 10.07
CA PHE A 699 5.49 10.08 11.29
C PHE A 699 5.68 8.57 11.34
N ILE A 700 6.65 8.08 12.12
CA ILE A 700 7.08 6.67 12.02
C ILE A 700 6.03 5.65 12.47
N TYR A 701 5.00 6.07 13.20
CA TYR A 701 3.91 5.18 13.61
C TYR A 701 2.83 5.01 12.53
N ASP A 702 2.76 5.92 11.56
CA ASP A 702 1.92 5.84 10.36
C ASP A 702 2.59 6.68 9.26
N ILE A 703 3.36 6.00 8.39
CA ILE A 703 4.22 6.63 7.39
C ILE A 703 3.44 7.43 6.33
N TYR A 704 2.12 7.24 6.26
CA TYR A 704 1.22 7.96 5.35
C TYR A 704 0.46 9.10 6.06
N ALA A 705 0.52 9.18 7.39
CA ALA A 705 -0.09 10.27 8.14
C ALA A 705 0.80 11.53 8.18
N PRO A 706 0.18 12.73 8.20
CA PRO A 706 0.92 13.96 8.41
C PRO A 706 1.49 14.04 9.82
N LEU A 707 2.62 14.74 9.98
CA LEU A 707 3.14 15.10 11.29
C LEU A 707 2.15 16.01 12.04
N CYS A 708 2.06 15.86 13.36
CA CYS A 708 1.33 16.80 14.20
C CYS A 708 1.90 18.22 14.01
N SER A 709 1.04 19.17 13.68
CA SER A 709 1.38 20.59 13.56
C SER A 709 0.27 21.43 14.19
N SER A 710 0.65 22.53 14.86
CA SER A 710 -0.30 23.52 15.41
C SER A 710 -1.32 24.07 14.40
N SER A 711 -1.06 23.94 13.10
CA SER A 711 -1.95 24.33 12.00
C SER A 711 -2.95 23.25 11.56
N LEU A 712 -2.72 21.98 11.91
CA LEU A 712 -3.59 20.85 11.59
C LEU A 712 -4.52 20.59 12.78
N LYS A 713 -5.74 21.13 12.70
CA LYS A 713 -6.82 20.88 13.69
C LYS A 713 -7.91 19.94 13.16
N ALA A 714 -7.63 19.20 12.09
CA ALA A 714 -8.58 18.30 11.47
C ALA A 714 -8.14 16.84 11.67
N PRO A 715 -9.08 15.90 11.88
CA PRO A 715 -8.75 14.49 11.99
C PRO A 715 -8.10 14.01 10.69
N SER A 716 -7.00 13.28 10.82
CA SER A 716 -6.38 12.56 9.70
C SER A 716 -7.33 11.47 9.18
N VAL A 717 -7.07 11.04 7.95
CA VAL A 717 -7.86 10.04 7.21
C VAL A 717 -7.71 8.62 7.81
N SER A 718 -6.71 8.36 8.66
CA SER A 718 -6.44 7.03 9.22
C SER A 718 -7.18 6.70 10.53
N GLY A 719 -8.10 7.56 10.99
CA GLY A 719 -8.77 7.37 12.29
C GLY A 719 -7.86 7.60 13.50
N PHE A 720 -6.56 7.85 13.28
CA PHE A 720 -5.56 8.18 14.28
C PHE A 720 -5.14 9.65 14.17
N ASP A 721 -5.47 10.46 15.18
CA ASP A 721 -5.02 11.86 15.24
C ASP A 721 -3.55 11.92 15.72
N PRO A 722 -2.60 12.40 14.89
CA PRO A 722 -1.19 12.45 15.26
C PRO A 722 -0.90 13.39 16.44
N CYS A 723 -1.85 14.25 16.82
CA CYS A 723 -1.75 15.14 17.98
C CYS A 723 -2.48 14.59 19.22
N SER A 724 -2.97 13.35 19.19
CA SER A 724 -3.75 12.75 20.29
C SER A 724 -3.00 12.73 21.63
N ASP A 725 -1.69 12.49 21.61
CA ASP A 725 -0.84 12.51 22.80
C ASP A 725 -0.92 13.84 23.57
N ASP A 726 -0.91 14.98 22.86
CA ASP A 726 -0.96 16.32 23.47
C ASP A 726 -2.29 16.54 24.21
N TYR A 727 -3.39 16.10 23.60
CA TYR A 727 -4.72 16.26 24.18
C TYR A 727 -4.91 15.36 25.40
N VAL A 728 -4.44 14.12 25.32
CA VAL A 728 -4.49 13.15 26.41
C VAL A 728 -3.62 13.61 27.58
N PHE A 729 -2.42 14.10 27.30
CA PHE A 729 -1.55 14.70 28.31
C PHE A 729 -2.25 15.87 29.01
N ALA A 730 -2.84 16.80 28.25
CA ALA A 730 -3.57 17.93 28.82
C ALA A 730 -4.75 17.48 29.70
N TYR A 731 -5.51 16.49 29.26
CA TYR A 731 -6.68 15.98 29.97
C TYR A 731 -6.32 15.29 31.28
N LEU A 732 -5.39 14.32 31.25
CA LEU A 732 -4.98 13.54 32.42
C LEU A 732 -4.26 14.39 33.50
N ASN A 733 -3.73 15.56 33.12
CA ASN A 733 -3.09 16.49 34.05
C ASN A 733 -4.03 17.58 34.60
N THR A 734 -5.33 17.51 34.33
CA THR A 734 -6.29 18.43 34.96
C THR A 734 -6.56 18.06 36.43
N PRO A 735 -6.68 19.03 37.35
CA PRO A 735 -7.00 18.77 38.75
C PRO A 735 -8.34 18.06 38.96
N GLU A 736 -9.27 18.19 38.02
CA GLU A 736 -10.56 17.49 38.04
C GLU A 736 -10.43 16.01 37.71
N VAL A 737 -9.52 15.63 36.80
CA VAL A 737 -9.27 14.22 36.45
C VAL A 737 -8.41 13.52 37.49
N GLN A 738 -7.46 14.23 38.10
CA GLN A 738 -6.57 13.66 39.13
C GLN A 738 -7.24 13.45 40.50
N ARG A 739 -8.37 14.10 40.77
CA ARG A 739 -9.16 13.95 42.00
C ARG A 739 -10.16 12.82 41.87
#